data_AF-A0A1H4SQM8-F1
#
_entry.id   AF-A0A1H4SQM8-F1
#
_cell.length_a   1.000
_cell.length_b   1.000
_cell.length_c   1.000
_cell.angle_alpha   90.00
_cell.angle_beta   90.00
_cell.angle_gamma   90.00
#
_symmetry.space_group_name_H-M   'P 1'
#
loop_
_entity.id
_entity.type
_entity.pdbx_description
1 polymer ?
#
loop_
_entity_poly.entity_id
_entity_poly.type
_entity_poly.pdbx_seq_one_letter_code
_entity_poly.pdbx_strand_id
1 'polypeptide(L)'
;MITMEDLRRKLAHPRPGGAILFLGAGFSDGATNSRDLPVPLAKDFAAELSQAIGENSSVPLTILSEIYQEQNGDPLALVKLIKSTFSIKSITEQQRKVLNYPWKRIYTTNYDDVAEHVAAPNGTRPRSFSRASIPLTFEGDDRHIVHINGYVGAIDSETTIDDFALTFTSYIDSNLFASGWAATLRQDFLLSDLIVFAGYSLYDTDISRILGENPNLKEKTVAIQWKGLSNADERFLKHFGSVLKVGNEGLAEVISEVLTNGISATNVLGPENFEEVLLPAMPVAETITDRDVAALLIRGVYDRKLFWSSKLSPSREYVVNRAIAPNIVAALKNEGSSVVIHAQTGNGKTLVLEQIIFQLLSAGLRVFTFARRSDVFAFDIEFFSKLTDYVIVVEELIDNDDLLAPLFSQLSRARIVLTARSSAFEIKLTELRHVVPKSTVEFDVNKILEVDVAALIRILNSGAYWSNFPKAKTSSDKEKIIARDCRHEMQSVMLGVVGSVSADEKIRAYFGRGTNEGQPAIVLALIMNAIEMRPTYEFLSELLGFDVFKINSMIKDSYVREFFALSGIEVLARSPILARYVLKNIVSDLVIFDVLKRALATSSERFRRAERYRTFNSKVMQFSNIDSLIGVTKNKYLKIADFYDQVGNLGYKDFSPYYWLQYAIAASSFGDYTAANRYFMEAMKILDRRSDFYRYKIENSYAQFLIESRSKTNLWSDFFESFQKSSQLAMQQTYMKSTGNHPFKVVMLFPEFVEMRVIAFSKKQKEMTRAILIEWTKRIEELKAVRPSRMLTTARKSIFDCLEILDENDK
;
A
#
# COMPACT_ATOMS: atom_id res chain seq x y z
N MET A 1 19.96 10.33 -22.57
CA MET A 1 19.15 10.00 -23.76
C MET A 1 19.57 8.61 -24.22
N ILE A 2 18.63 7.72 -24.52
CA ILE A 2 18.88 6.34 -24.94
C ILE A 2 19.39 6.37 -26.40
N THR A 3 20.59 5.90 -26.63
CA THR A 3 21.18 5.68 -27.96
C THR A 3 20.82 4.30 -28.51
N MET A 4 21.17 4.01 -29.78
CA MET A 4 21.04 2.66 -30.34
C MET A 4 21.85 1.62 -29.54
N GLU A 5 23.04 1.99 -29.06
CA GLU A 5 23.88 1.13 -28.23
C GLU A 5 23.24 0.89 -26.86
N ASP A 6 22.65 1.92 -26.26
CA ASP A 6 21.90 1.76 -25.01
C ASP A 6 20.68 0.86 -25.17
N LEU A 7 19.95 1.00 -26.28
CA LEU A 7 18.80 0.15 -26.60
C LEU A 7 19.23 -1.31 -26.72
N ARG A 8 20.29 -1.59 -27.50
CA ARG A 8 20.89 -2.92 -27.64
C ARG A 8 21.28 -3.49 -26.28
N ARG A 9 22.02 -2.72 -25.47
CA ARG A 9 22.45 -3.14 -24.14
C ARG A 9 21.26 -3.48 -23.23
N LYS A 10 20.23 -2.64 -23.21
CA LYS A 10 19.02 -2.85 -22.40
C LYS A 10 18.20 -4.06 -22.84
N LEU A 11 18.11 -4.30 -24.15
CA LEU A 11 17.44 -5.49 -24.71
C LEU A 11 18.27 -6.78 -24.54
N ALA A 12 19.60 -6.68 -24.46
CA ALA A 12 20.49 -7.83 -24.22
C ALA A 12 20.54 -8.29 -22.76
N HIS A 13 20.24 -7.39 -21.82
CA HIS A 13 20.24 -7.65 -20.37
C HIS A 13 18.88 -7.30 -19.73
N PRO A 14 17.75 -7.78 -20.27
CA PRO A 14 16.45 -7.48 -19.68
C PRO A 14 16.33 -8.28 -18.40
N ARG A 15 15.78 -7.68 -17.34
CA ARG A 15 15.17 -8.50 -16.28
C ARG A 15 14.08 -9.37 -16.94
N PRO A 16 13.81 -10.61 -16.49
CA PRO A 16 12.70 -11.40 -17.02
C PRO A 16 11.41 -10.55 -17.02
N GLY A 17 10.79 -10.34 -18.18
CA GLY A 17 9.61 -9.47 -18.29
C GLY A 17 9.86 -7.98 -17.97
N GLY A 18 11.08 -7.45 -18.14
CA GLY A 18 11.42 -6.06 -17.84
C GLY A 18 11.12 -5.06 -18.97
N ALA A 19 10.83 -5.53 -20.19
CA ALA A 19 10.62 -4.68 -21.36
C ALA A 19 9.18 -4.74 -21.84
N ILE A 20 8.61 -3.57 -22.16
CA ILE A 20 7.24 -3.42 -22.69
C ILE A 20 7.30 -2.92 -24.12
N LEU A 21 6.47 -3.49 -24.97
CA LEU A 21 6.25 -3.05 -26.34
C LEU A 21 4.89 -2.37 -26.45
N PHE A 22 4.85 -1.22 -27.09
CA PHE A 22 3.64 -0.48 -27.41
C PHE A 22 3.57 -0.25 -28.92
N LEU A 23 2.51 -0.76 -29.54
CA LEU A 23 2.32 -0.78 -30.98
C LEU A 23 1.29 0.25 -31.43
N GLY A 24 1.61 0.95 -32.51
CA GLY A 24 0.70 1.82 -33.24
C GLY A 24 0.49 1.36 -34.67
N ALA A 25 -0.37 2.07 -35.41
CA ALA A 25 -0.76 1.68 -36.77
C ALA A 25 0.45 1.60 -37.72
N GLY A 26 1.50 2.40 -37.50
CA GLY A 26 2.73 2.35 -38.29
C GLY A 26 3.55 1.07 -38.08
N PHE A 27 3.27 0.26 -37.05
CA PHE A 27 3.89 -1.06 -36.91
C PHE A 27 3.27 -2.09 -37.86
N SER A 28 1.96 -1.98 -38.11
CA SER A 28 1.21 -2.86 -39.01
C SER A 28 1.46 -2.57 -40.50
N ASP A 29 2.10 -1.44 -40.81
CA ASP A 29 2.47 -1.08 -42.18
C ASP A 29 3.31 -2.20 -42.85
N GLY A 30 2.98 -2.50 -44.11
CA GLY A 30 3.55 -3.61 -44.86
C GLY A 30 2.96 -5.00 -44.59
N ALA A 31 2.08 -5.18 -43.59
CA ALA A 31 1.31 -6.43 -43.44
C ALA A 31 0.20 -6.53 -44.49
N THR A 32 -0.23 -7.76 -44.79
CA THR A 32 -1.30 -8.04 -45.77
C THR A 32 -2.53 -8.58 -45.06
N ASN A 33 -3.70 -7.99 -45.32
CA ASN A 33 -4.97 -8.39 -44.74
C ASN A 33 -5.64 -9.54 -45.51
N SER A 34 -6.80 -9.98 -45.03
CA SER A 34 -7.61 -11.05 -45.64
C SER A 34 -8.11 -10.74 -47.05
N ARG A 35 -8.07 -9.47 -47.49
CA ARG A 35 -8.40 -9.03 -48.85
C ARG A 35 -7.21 -9.05 -49.81
N ASP A 36 -6.05 -9.57 -49.38
CA ASP A 36 -4.78 -9.51 -50.11
C ASP A 36 -4.31 -8.07 -50.39
N LEU A 37 -4.74 -7.12 -49.53
CA LEU A 37 -4.36 -5.71 -49.60
C LEU A 37 -3.45 -5.34 -48.41
N PRO A 38 -2.60 -4.30 -48.55
CA PRO A 38 -1.90 -3.72 -47.41
C PRO A 38 -2.88 -3.28 -46.32
N VAL A 39 -2.51 -3.47 -45.05
CA VAL A 39 -3.30 -2.95 -43.93
C VAL A 39 -3.29 -1.42 -43.97
N PRO A 40 -4.46 -0.76 -44.07
CA PRO A 40 -4.50 0.69 -44.20
C PRO A 40 -4.14 1.38 -42.89
N LEU A 41 -3.46 2.53 -42.98
CA LEU A 41 -3.36 3.45 -41.85
C LEU A 41 -4.72 4.12 -41.62
N ALA A 42 -4.89 4.74 -40.44
CA ALA A 42 -6.15 5.40 -40.09
C ALA A 42 -6.64 6.44 -41.12
N LYS A 43 -5.71 7.14 -41.80
CA LYS A 43 -6.03 8.10 -42.86
C LYS A 43 -6.54 7.41 -44.13
N ASP A 44 -5.93 6.30 -44.51
CA ASP A 44 -6.31 5.56 -45.71
C ASP A 44 -7.64 4.85 -45.51
N PHE A 45 -7.89 4.33 -44.30
CA PHE A 45 -9.19 3.75 -43.94
C PHE A 45 -10.30 4.80 -43.85
N ALA A 46 -10.01 6.00 -43.33
CA ALA A 46 -10.96 7.11 -43.37
C ALA A 46 -11.29 7.53 -44.81
N ALA A 47 -10.30 7.53 -45.72
CA ALA A 47 -10.53 7.79 -47.13
C ALA A 47 -11.44 6.73 -47.77
N GLU A 48 -11.20 5.43 -47.50
CA GLU A 48 -12.03 4.31 -47.96
C GLU A 48 -13.50 4.46 -47.50
N LEU A 49 -13.72 4.76 -46.21
CA LEU A 49 -15.06 4.99 -45.66
C LEU A 49 -15.73 6.23 -46.27
N SER A 50 -15.00 7.35 -46.38
CA SER A 50 -15.55 8.60 -46.93
C SER A 50 -16.00 8.42 -48.39
N GLN A 51 -15.24 7.66 -49.18
CA GLN A 51 -15.60 7.34 -50.56
C GLN A 51 -16.85 6.45 -50.63
N ALA A 52 -17.00 5.50 -49.72
CA ALA A 52 -18.14 4.59 -49.69
C ALA A 52 -19.47 5.28 -49.35
N ILE A 53 -19.44 6.39 -48.59
CA ILE A 53 -20.64 7.14 -48.15
C ILE A 53 -20.81 8.50 -48.86
N GLY A 54 -19.89 8.85 -49.77
CA GLY A 54 -19.92 10.12 -50.49
C GLY A 54 -19.57 11.35 -49.64
N GLU A 55 -18.80 11.18 -48.57
CA GLU A 55 -18.38 12.24 -47.64
C GLU A 55 -16.94 12.71 -47.89
N ASN A 56 -16.55 13.80 -47.24
CA ASN A 56 -15.18 14.32 -47.31
C ASN A 56 -14.23 13.53 -46.39
N SER A 57 -13.10 13.07 -46.92
CA SER A 57 -12.00 12.44 -46.18
C SER A 57 -11.41 13.27 -45.02
N SER A 58 -11.70 14.58 -44.95
CA SER A 58 -11.31 15.44 -43.82
C SER A 58 -12.14 15.21 -42.55
N VAL A 59 -13.27 14.51 -42.64
CA VAL A 59 -14.13 14.19 -41.50
C VAL A 59 -13.45 13.15 -40.61
N PRO A 60 -13.49 13.30 -39.27
CA PRO A 60 -12.93 12.31 -38.36
C PRO A 60 -13.48 10.90 -38.58
N LEU A 61 -12.61 9.90 -38.51
CA LEU A 61 -12.94 8.48 -38.70
C LEU A 61 -14.12 8.02 -37.82
N THR A 62 -14.25 8.58 -36.62
CA THR A 62 -15.33 8.27 -35.68
C THR A 62 -16.71 8.65 -36.21
N ILE A 63 -16.80 9.80 -36.89
CA ILE A 63 -18.03 10.31 -37.48
C ILE A 63 -18.32 9.58 -38.79
N LEU A 64 -17.29 9.33 -39.61
CA LEU A 64 -17.43 8.55 -40.84
C LEU A 64 -17.95 7.13 -40.56
N SER A 65 -17.52 6.52 -39.46
CA SER A 65 -17.97 5.19 -39.05
C SER A 65 -19.44 5.18 -38.60
N GLU A 66 -19.88 6.21 -37.87
CA GLU A 66 -21.31 6.38 -37.49
C GLU A 66 -22.18 6.58 -38.74
N ILE A 67 -21.80 7.48 -39.65
CA ILE A 67 -22.57 7.71 -40.90
C ILE A 67 -22.60 6.45 -41.76
N TYR A 68 -21.48 5.72 -41.86
CA TYR A 68 -21.43 4.44 -42.59
C TYR A 68 -22.41 3.42 -42.01
N GLN A 69 -22.55 3.37 -40.68
CA GLN A 69 -23.48 2.47 -40.01
C GLN A 69 -24.95 2.90 -40.19
N GLU A 70 -25.24 4.20 -40.19
CA GLU A 70 -26.59 4.74 -40.41
C GLU A 70 -27.08 4.59 -41.85
N GLN A 71 -26.19 4.77 -42.84
CA GLN A 71 -26.54 4.68 -44.26
C GLN A 71 -26.60 3.24 -44.79
N ASN A 72 -25.95 2.28 -44.12
CA ASN A 72 -26.03 0.88 -44.50
C ASN A 72 -27.23 0.18 -43.83
N GLY A 73 -28.11 -0.40 -44.65
CA GLY A 73 -29.25 -1.18 -44.16
C GLY A 73 -28.89 -2.53 -43.50
N ASP A 74 -27.62 -2.95 -43.58
CA ASP A 74 -27.09 -4.12 -42.87
C ASP A 74 -26.37 -3.65 -41.59
N PRO A 75 -26.90 -3.95 -40.39
CA PRO A 75 -26.27 -3.59 -39.10
C PRO A 75 -24.85 -4.14 -38.92
N LEU A 76 -24.47 -5.18 -39.70
CA LEU A 76 -23.17 -5.82 -39.64
C LEU A 76 -22.21 -5.36 -40.76
N ALA A 77 -22.60 -4.43 -41.62
CA ALA A 77 -21.76 -3.97 -42.73
C ALA A 77 -20.40 -3.43 -42.25
N LEU A 78 -20.43 -2.58 -41.23
CA LEU A 78 -19.21 -2.01 -40.64
C LEU A 78 -18.35 -3.11 -39.99
N VAL A 79 -18.96 -4.06 -39.29
CA VAL A 79 -18.28 -5.20 -38.68
C VAL A 79 -17.58 -6.06 -39.74
N LYS A 80 -18.26 -6.38 -40.85
CA LYS A 80 -17.69 -7.15 -41.97
C LYS A 80 -16.52 -6.41 -42.62
N LEU A 81 -16.64 -5.10 -42.79
CA LEU A 81 -15.58 -4.26 -43.34
C LEU A 81 -14.35 -4.25 -42.41
N ILE A 82 -14.54 -4.03 -41.11
CA ILE A 82 -13.46 -4.07 -40.10
C ILE A 82 -12.79 -5.46 -40.10
N LYS A 83 -13.58 -6.54 -40.06
CA LYS A 83 -13.05 -7.91 -40.10
C LYS A 83 -12.21 -8.15 -41.34
N SER A 84 -12.71 -7.81 -42.53
CA SER A 84 -11.95 -8.03 -43.77
C SER A 84 -10.71 -7.14 -43.88
N THR A 85 -10.74 -5.95 -43.28
CA THR A 85 -9.64 -4.97 -43.36
C THR A 85 -8.51 -5.25 -42.38
N PHE A 86 -8.84 -5.66 -41.15
CA PHE A 86 -7.89 -5.78 -40.05
C PHE A 86 -7.56 -7.23 -39.65
N SER A 87 -8.23 -8.24 -40.23
CA SER A 87 -7.75 -9.63 -40.11
C SER A 87 -6.55 -9.84 -41.03
N ILE A 88 -5.43 -10.24 -40.45
CA ILE A 88 -4.14 -10.35 -41.14
C ILE A 88 -3.94 -11.74 -41.72
N LYS A 89 -3.47 -11.78 -42.97
CA LYS A 89 -3.10 -12.99 -43.70
C LYS A 89 -1.60 -13.26 -43.59
N SER A 90 -0.77 -12.22 -43.66
CA SER A 90 0.67 -12.35 -43.53
C SER A 90 1.31 -11.09 -42.93
N ILE A 91 2.29 -11.33 -42.06
CA ILE A 91 3.14 -10.30 -41.45
C ILE A 91 4.51 -10.25 -42.13
N THR A 92 5.20 -9.12 -42.02
CA THR A 92 6.57 -8.96 -42.50
C THR A 92 7.58 -9.68 -41.62
N GLU A 93 8.77 -9.97 -42.17
CA GLU A 93 9.84 -10.62 -41.40
C GLU A 93 10.36 -9.71 -40.27
N GLN A 94 10.34 -8.40 -40.49
CA GLN A 94 10.68 -7.39 -39.48
C GLN A 94 9.70 -7.44 -38.31
N GLN A 95 8.38 -7.45 -38.59
CA GLN A 95 7.35 -7.59 -37.56
C GLN A 95 7.53 -8.89 -36.77
N ARG A 96 7.77 -10.01 -37.48
CA ARG A 96 8.02 -11.32 -36.87
C ARG A 96 9.19 -11.27 -35.88
N LYS A 97 10.33 -10.69 -36.30
CA LYS A 97 11.53 -10.56 -35.47
C LYS A 97 11.28 -9.73 -34.21
N VAL A 98 10.60 -8.58 -34.34
CA VAL A 98 10.27 -7.72 -33.20
C VAL A 98 9.36 -8.43 -32.21
N LEU A 99 8.33 -9.10 -32.70
CA LEU A 99 7.36 -9.82 -31.87
C LEU A 99 7.96 -11.07 -31.20
N ASN A 100 8.99 -11.68 -31.79
CA ASN A 100 9.64 -12.88 -31.24
C ASN A 100 10.42 -12.61 -29.93
N TYR A 101 10.71 -11.36 -29.62
CA TYR A 101 11.35 -10.99 -28.36
C TYR A 101 10.42 -11.27 -27.15
N PRO A 102 10.95 -11.70 -25.98
CA PRO A 102 10.17 -12.00 -24.77
C PRO A 102 9.68 -10.74 -24.05
N TRP A 103 8.76 -9.99 -24.67
CA TRP A 103 8.11 -8.84 -24.06
C TRP A 103 7.25 -9.26 -22.86
N LYS A 104 7.28 -8.48 -21.77
CA LYS A 104 6.39 -8.69 -20.62
C LYS A 104 4.93 -8.65 -21.03
N ARG A 105 4.62 -7.65 -21.85
CA ARG A 105 3.29 -7.34 -22.34
C ARG A 105 3.42 -6.48 -23.58
N ILE A 106 2.51 -6.71 -24.51
CA ILE A 106 2.36 -5.90 -25.71
C ILE A 106 1.07 -5.10 -25.57
N TYR A 107 1.16 -3.79 -25.66
CA TYR A 107 0.01 -2.90 -25.75
C TYR A 107 -0.17 -2.46 -27.18
N THR A 108 -1.41 -2.34 -27.65
CA THR A 108 -1.68 -1.86 -29.00
C THR A 108 -2.94 -1.00 -29.04
N THR A 109 -2.90 0.05 -29.88
CA THR A 109 -4.09 0.83 -30.26
C THR A 109 -4.71 0.33 -31.57
N ASN A 110 -4.12 -0.70 -32.17
CA ASN A 110 -4.56 -1.22 -33.46
C ASN A 110 -5.71 -2.21 -33.29
N TYR A 111 -6.59 -2.23 -34.28
CA TYR A 111 -7.69 -3.18 -34.37
C TYR A 111 -7.25 -4.54 -34.94
N ASP A 112 -6.12 -4.56 -35.66
CA ASP A 112 -5.59 -5.75 -36.34
C ASP A 112 -5.05 -6.81 -35.38
N ASP A 113 -4.84 -8.02 -35.93
CA ASP A 113 -4.31 -9.17 -35.21
C ASP A 113 -2.82 -9.44 -35.51
N VAL A 114 -2.04 -8.44 -35.96
CA VAL A 114 -0.59 -8.59 -36.30
C VAL A 114 0.20 -9.19 -35.13
N ALA A 115 -0.07 -8.77 -33.90
CA ALA A 115 0.68 -9.18 -32.71
C ALA A 115 0.44 -10.66 -32.33
N GLU A 116 -0.69 -11.22 -32.76
CA GLU A 116 -1.14 -12.59 -32.50
C GLU A 116 -0.51 -13.62 -33.44
N HIS A 117 0.01 -13.19 -34.61
CA HIS A 117 0.59 -14.07 -35.64
C HIS A 117 1.93 -14.71 -35.24
N VAL A 118 2.48 -14.32 -34.09
CA VAL A 118 3.72 -14.88 -33.54
C VAL A 118 3.43 -15.51 -32.19
N ALA A 119 3.76 -16.79 -32.03
CA ALA A 119 3.66 -17.49 -30.75
C ALA A 119 4.56 -16.83 -29.69
N ALA A 120 4.25 -17.07 -28.42
CA ALA A 120 5.13 -16.72 -27.32
C ALA A 120 6.46 -17.50 -27.42
N PRO A 121 7.57 -17.02 -26.84
CA PRO A 121 8.88 -17.68 -26.98
C PRO A 121 8.93 -19.12 -26.43
N ASN A 122 8.03 -19.46 -25.52
CA ASN A 122 7.80 -20.80 -24.97
C ASN A 122 6.91 -21.69 -25.86
N GLY A 123 6.45 -21.19 -27.01
CA GLY A 123 5.58 -21.91 -27.95
C GLY A 123 4.08 -21.81 -27.64
N THR A 124 3.65 -21.09 -26.61
CA THR A 124 2.21 -20.93 -26.31
C THR A 124 1.56 -19.88 -27.20
N ARG A 125 0.24 -20.00 -27.36
CA ARG A 125 -0.55 -19.04 -28.13
C ARG A 125 -0.72 -17.75 -27.31
N PRO A 126 -0.53 -16.55 -27.89
CA PRO A 126 -0.77 -15.29 -27.19
C PRO A 126 -2.21 -15.20 -26.67
N ARG A 127 -2.39 -14.55 -25.53
CA ARG A 127 -3.71 -14.20 -24.98
C ARG A 127 -3.97 -12.72 -25.19
N SER A 128 -5.06 -12.41 -25.89
CA SER A 128 -5.48 -11.04 -26.16
C SER A 128 -6.58 -10.61 -25.19
N PHE A 129 -6.45 -9.38 -24.68
CA PHE A 129 -7.36 -8.79 -23.70
C PHE A 129 -7.88 -7.44 -24.19
N SER A 130 -9.13 -7.14 -23.85
CA SER A 130 -9.78 -5.84 -24.06
C SER A 130 -9.59 -4.92 -22.84
N ARG A 131 -9.93 -3.62 -22.97
CA ARG A 131 -9.89 -2.64 -21.86
C ARG A 131 -10.57 -3.12 -20.57
N ALA A 132 -11.65 -3.89 -20.67
CA ALA A 132 -12.43 -4.34 -19.51
C ALA A 132 -11.91 -5.63 -18.87
N SER A 133 -11.10 -6.42 -19.59
CA SER A 133 -10.74 -7.80 -19.23
C SER A 133 -9.26 -7.98 -18.87
N ILE A 134 -8.47 -6.90 -18.84
CA ILE A 134 -7.04 -6.98 -18.51
C ILE A 134 -6.86 -7.51 -17.08
N PRO A 135 -6.11 -8.61 -16.92
CA PRO A 135 -5.81 -9.14 -15.59
C PRO A 135 -4.84 -8.21 -14.85
N LEU A 136 -5.13 -7.98 -13.57
CA LEU A 136 -4.26 -7.22 -12.66
C LEU A 136 -2.98 -8.00 -12.30
N THR A 137 -3.04 -9.33 -12.35
CA THR A 137 -1.94 -10.27 -12.07
C THR A 137 -1.45 -10.93 -13.36
N PHE A 138 -0.16 -11.33 -13.40
CA PHE A 138 0.40 -12.05 -14.53
C PHE A 138 0.48 -13.55 -14.16
N GLU A 139 -0.46 -14.34 -14.66
CA GLU A 139 -0.51 -15.78 -14.36
C GLU A 139 0.05 -16.59 -15.53
N GLY A 140 1.26 -17.15 -15.35
CA GLY A 140 1.90 -18.09 -16.29
C GLY A 140 2.89 -17.45 -17.26
N ASP A 141 3.33 -18.22 -18.26
CA ASP A 141 4.34 -17.82 -19.25
C ASP A 141 3.73 -17.33 -20.58
N ASP A 142 2.42 -17.08 -20.63
CA ASP A 142 1.73 -16.70 -21.86
C ASP A 142 2.00 -15.23 -22.24
N ARG A 143 2.21 -14.96 -23.54
CA ARG A 143 2.32 -13.58 -24.03
C ARG A 143 0.96 -12.89 -23.93
N HIS A 144 0.90 -11.81 -23.15
CA HIS A 144 -0.30 -10.97 -23.04
C HIS A 144 -0.27 -9.83 -24.06
N ILE A 145 -1.33 -9.70 -24.85
CA ILE A 145 -1.57 -8.61 -25.80
C ILE A 145 -2.79 -7.84 -25.34
N VAL A 146 -2.67 -6.53 -25.20
CA VAL A 146 -3.74 -5.66 -24.71
C VAL A 146 -4.18 -4.70 -25.80
N HIS A 147 -5.40 -4.89 -26.30
CA HIS A 147 -6.01 -4.02 -27.30
C HIS A 147 -6.78 -2.91 -26.61
N ILE A 148 -6.23 -1.71 -26.70
CA ILE A 148 -6.84 -0.53 -26.10
C ILE A 148 -8.08 -0.17 -26.93
N ASN A 149 -8.02 -0.09 -28.25
CA ASN A 149 -9.18 0.41 -29.01
C ASN A 149 -10.21 -0.65 -29.41
N GLY A 150 -9.96 -1.93 -29.10
CA GLY A 150 -10.74 -3.07 -29.57
C GLY A 150 -9.90 -4.00 -30.45
N TYR A 151 -10.31 -5.26 -30.54
CA TYR A 151 -9.58 -6.35 -31.21
C TYR A 151 -10.48 -7.07 -32.21
N VAL A 152 -10.08 -7.14 -33.49
CA VAL A 152 -10.90 -7.76 -34.56
C VAL A 152 -11.29 -9.20 -34.26
N GLY A 153 -10.43 -9.97 -33.57
CA GLY A 153 -10.71 -11.36 -33.21
C GLY A 153 -11.68 -11.54 -32.05
N ALA A 154 -12.02 -10.46 -31.32
CA ALA A 154 -13.05 -10.48 -30.28
C ALA A 154 -14.47 -10.26 -30.81
N ILE A 155 -14.63 -9.88 -32.09
CA ILE A 155 -15.95 -9.63 -32.67
C ILE A 155 -16.63 -10.98 -32.99
N ASP A 156 -17.71 -11.31 -32.29
CA ASP A 156 -18.62 -12.41 -32.62
C ASP A 156 -19.97 -11.90 -33.17
N SER A 157 -20.89 -12.80 -33.53
CA SER A 157 -22.22 -12.44 -34.08
C SER A 157 -23.21 -11.87 -33.05
N GLU A 158 -22.88 -11.91 -31.75
CA GLU A 158 -23.71 -11.47 -30.63
C GLU A 158 -23.15 -10.20 -29.94
N THR A 159 -21.87 -9.87 -30.13
CA THR A 159 -21.22 -8.66 -29.61
C THR A 159 -21.63 -7.40 -30.37
N THR A 160 -22.16 -6.41 -29.65
CA THR A 160 -22.43 -5.08 -30.18
C THR A 160 -21.11 -4.31 -30.39
N ILE A 161 -21.09 -3.38 -31.35
CA ILE A 161 -19.96 -2.50 -31.70
C ILE A 161 -19.48 -1.63 -30.51
N ASP A 162 -20.21 -1.63 -29.39
CA ASP A 162 -19.96 -0.80 -28.21
C ASP A 162 -18.56 -1.04 -27.57
N ASP A 163 -17.97 -2.22 -27.76
CA ASP A 163 -16.61 -2.55 -27.25
C ASP A 163 -15.47 -2.01 -28.13
N PHE A 164 -15.78 -1.44 -29.30
CA PHE A 164 -14.81 -0.80 -30.18
C PHE A 164 -14.86 0.71 -30.03
N ALA A 165 -13.71 1.33 -29.74
CA ALA A 165 -13.56 2.78 -29.75
C ALA A 165 -13.48 3.31 -31.20
N LEU A 166 -14.58 3.19 -31.95
CA LEU A 166 -14.71 3.57 -33.36
C LEU A 166 -15.86 4.55 -33.62
N THR A 167 -16.82 4.69 -32.71
CA THR A 167 -17.93 5.65 -32.81
C THR A 167 -17.76 6.78 -31.79
N PHE A 168 -18.37 7.94 -32.01
CA PHE A 168 -18.33 9.05 -31.05
C PHE A 168 -19.00 8.66 -29.72
N THR A 169 -20.08 7.88 -29.80
CA THR A 169 -20.82 7.38 -28.63
C THR A 169 -19.95 6.44 -27.75
N SER A 170 -19.21 5.50 -28.35
CA SER A 170 -18.27 4.63 -27.62
C SER A 170 -17.05 5.37 -27.06
N TYR A 171 -16.66 6.49 -27.68
CA TYR A 171 -15.55 7.33 -27.21
C TYR A 171 -15.96 8.18 -25.98
N ILE A 172 -17.20 8.71 -25.94
CA ILE A 172 -17.70 9.58 -24.85
C ILE A 172 -17.97 8.82 -23.55
N ASP A 173 -18.53 7.60 -23.62
CA ASP A 173 -18.82 6.79 -22.42
C ASP A 173 -17.54 6.32 -21.70
N SER A 174 -16.39 6.44 -22.37
CA SER A 174 -15.09 6.06 -21.84
C SER A 174 -14.45 7.21 -21.06
N ASN A 175 -14.78 7.35 -19.78
CA ASN A 175 -13.98 8.19 -18.88
C ASN A 175 -12.64 7.45 -18.61
N LEU A 176 -11.66 7.61 -19.51
CA LEU A 176 -10.42 6.80 -19.59
C LEU A 176 -9.65 6.71 -18.25
N PHE A 177 -9.69 7.75 -17.41
CA PHE A 177 -8.97 7.80 -16.12
C PHE A 177 -9.59 6.97 -14.98
N ALA A 178 -10.84 6.55 -15.10
CA ALA A 178 -11.53 5.76 -14.06
C ALA A 178 -11.56 4.25 -14.35
N SER A 179 -10.97 3.83 -15.47
CA SER A 179 -11.05 2.47 -15.98
C SER A 179 -9.86 1.61 -15.53
N GLY A 180 -10.11 0.32 -15.25
CA GLY A 180 -9.11 -0.59 -14.67
C GLY A 180 -7.84 -0.77 -15.51
N TRP A 181 -7.91 -0.58 -16.84
CA TRP A 181 -6.76 -0.76 -17.73
C TRP A 181 -5.68 0.33 -17.56
N ALA A 182 -6.08 1.57 -17.27
CA ALA A 182 -5.14 2.68 -17.12
C ALA A 182 -4.25 2.48 -15.87
N ALA A 183 -4.82 1.92 -14.80
CA ALA A 183 -4.08 1.53 -13.60
C ALA A 183 -3.02 0.47 -13.93
N THR A 184 -3.41 -0.59 -14.64
CA THR A 184 -2.50 -1.66 -15.04
C THR A 184 -1.40 -1.17 -15.98
N LEU A 185 -1.74 -0.36 -16.99
CA LEU A 185 -0.77 0.23 -17.92
C LEU A 185 0.26 1.08 -17.17
N ARG A 186 -0.20 1.94 -16.24
CA ARG A 186 0.69 2.75 -15.40
C ARG A 186 1.62 1.89 -14.57
N GLN A 187 1.09 0.86 -13.92
CA GLN A 187 1.88 -0.07 -13.12
C GLN A 187 2.94 -0.78 -13.96
N ASP A 188 2.57 -1.28 -15.14
CA ASP A 188 3.51 -1.93 -16.06
C ASP A 188 4.59 -0.96 -16.54
N PHE A 189 4.20 0.24 -16.98
CA PHE A 189 5.15 1.29 -17.34
C PHE A 189 6.10 1.60 -16.19
N LEU A 190 5.63 1.66 -14.94
CA LEU A 190 6.47 1.91 -13.78
C LEU A 190 7.44 0.77 -13.48
N LEU A 191 7.00 -0.48 -13.59
CA LEU A 191 7.80 -1.65 -13.28
C LEU A 191 8.84 -1.99 -14.36
N SER A 192 8.63 -1.56 -15.59
CA SER A 192 9.55 -1.82 -16.71
C SER A 192 10.88 -1.07 -16.61
N ASP A 193 11.92 -1.66 -17.20
CA ASP A 193 13.25 -1.05 -17.42
C ASP A 193 13.34 -0.28 -18.74
N LEU A 194 12.46 -0.65 -19.66
CA LEU A 194 12.42 -0.17 -21.03
C LEU A 194 10.99 -0.20 -21.56
N ILE A 195 10.54 0.93 -22.11
CA ILE A 195 9.26 1.06 -22.80
C ILE A 195 9.58 1.42 -24.26
N VAL A 196 9.21 0.55 -25.19
CA VAL A 196 9.46 0.73 -26.62
C VAL A 196 8.13 1.04 -27.32
N PHE A 197 8.01 2.23 -27.89
CA PHE A 197 6.93 2.58 -28.81
C PHE A 197 7.36 2.33 -30.25
N ALA A 198 6.65 1.50 -30.99
CA ALA A 198 6.92 1.21 -32.40
C ALA A 198 5.73 1.64 -33.27
N GLY A 199 5.99 2.51 -34.26
CA GLY A 199 4.97 2.95 -35.21
C GLY A 199 3.81 3.74 -34.58
N TYR A 200 4.05 4.38 -33.44
CA TYR A 200 3.03 5.10 -32.67
C TYR A 200 3.37 6.59 -32.53
N SER A 201 2.41 7.46 -32.81
CA SER A 201 2.62 8.92 -32.86
C SER A 201 2.41 9.64 -31.52
N LEU A 202 1.94 8.95 -30.47
CA LEU A 202 1.66 9.51 -29.13
C LEU A 202 0.68 10.71 -29.15
N TYR A 203 -0.17 10.88 -30.18
CA TYR A 203 -1.19 11.94 -30.19
C TYR A 203 -2.38 11.66 -29.26
N ASP A 204 -2.52 10.44 -28.77
CA ASP A 204 -3.51 10.10 -27.74
C ASP A 204 -3.21 10.89 -26.46
N THR A 205 -4.18 11.71 -26.05
CA THR A 205 -4.03 12.64 -24.93
C THR A 205 -3.86 11.94 -23.59
N ASP A 206 -4.27 10.67 -23.47
CA ASP A 206 -4.24 9.94 -22.21
C ASP A 206 -2.91 9.20 -22.04
N ILE A 207 -2.41 8.56 -23.10
CA ILE A 207 -1.08 7.93 -23.09
C ILE A 207 0.02 8.99 -22.99
N SER A 208 -0.10 10.08 -23.76
CA SER A 208 0.85 11.20 -23.66
C SER A 208 0.82 11.85 -22.27
N ARG A 209 -0.35 11.95 -21.62
CA ARG A 209 -0.45 12.43 -20.24
C ARG A 209 0.26 11.49 -19.26
N ILE A 210 0.02 10.17 -19.34
CA ILE A 210 0.70 9.17 -18.48
C ILE A 210 2.22 9.30 -18.58
N LEU A 211 2.77 9.45 -19.78
CA LEU A 211 4.22 9.57 -19.98
C LEU A 211 4.76 10.95 -19.60
N GLY A 212 4.04 12.01 -19.94
CA GLY A 212 4.47 13.40 -19.75
C GLY A 212 4.48 13.86 -18.30
N GLU A 213 3.65 13.24 -17.45
CA GLU A 213 3.54 13.58 -16.03
C GLU A 213 4.69 13.01 -15.17
N ASN A 214 5.48 12.06 -15.69
CA ASN A 214 6.50 11.37 -14.90
C ASN A 214 7.91 11.42 -15.53
N PRO A 215 8.85 12.21 -14.97
CA PRO A 215 10.23 12.29 -15.46
C PRO A 215 10.96 10.95 -15.51
N ASN A 216 10.66 10.01 -14.60
CA ASN A 216 11.31 8.70 -14.58
C ASN A 216 10.85 7.80 -15.75
N LEU A 217 9.61 7.96 -16.24
CA LEU A 217 9.14 7.22 -17.42
C LEU A 217 9.87 7.70 -18.68
N LYS A 218 10.16 9.00 -18.75
CA LYS A 218 10.89 9.60 -19.88
C LYS A 218 12.28 8.98 -20.08
N GLU A 219 13.00 8.69 -19.00
CA GLU A 219 14.37 8.16 -19.06
C GLU A 219 14.45 6.73 -19.61
N LYS A 220 13.36 5.98 -19.52
CA LYS A 220 13.25 4.59 -19.98
C LYS A 220 12.38 4.39 -21.21
N THR A 221 11.81 5.47 -21.76
CA THR A 221 10.95 5.41 -22.94
C THR A 221 11.77 5.70 -24.20
N VAL A 222 11.58 4.85 -25.22
CA VAL A 222 12.15 5.01 -26.55
C VAL A 222 11.03 4.92 -27.60
N ALA A 223 10.97 5.90 -28.50
CA ALA A 223 10.07 5.93 -29.63
C ALA A 223 10.84 5.59 -30.91
N ILE A 224 10.51 4.45 -31.52
CA ILE A 224 11.03 4.00 -32.80
C ILE A 224 10.13 4.55 -33.91
N GLN A 225 10.72 5.38 -34.77
CA GLN A 225 10.02 6.07 -35.85
C GLN A 225 10.71 5.84 -37.19
N TRP A 226 9.95 6.02 -38.26
CA TRP A 226 10.46 5.96 -39.63
C TRP A 226 11.44 7.12 -39.92
N LYS A 227 12.31 6.93 -40.92
CA LYS A 227 13.45 7.82 -41.20
C LYS A 227 13.07 9.26 -41.57
N GLY A 228 11.90 9.47 -42.20
CA GLY A 228 11.45 10.80 -42.63
C GLY A 228 10.50 11.51 -41.67
N LEU A 229 10.46 11.10 -40.39
CA LEU A 229 9.67 11.79 -39.35
C LEU A 229 9.94 13.30 -39.35
N SER A 230 8.86 14.09 -39.33
CA SER A 230 8.93 15.55 -39.35
C SER A 230 9.65 16.10 -38.11
N ASN A 231 10.28 17.28 -38.24
CA ASN A 231 10.95 17.94 -37.12
C ASN A 231 9.96 18.34 -36.01
N ALA A 232 8.71 18.61 -36.35
CA ALA A 232 7.67 18.95 -35.38
C ALA A 232 7.31 17.71 -34.53
N ASP A 233 7.10 16.57 -35.17
CA ASP A 233 6.76 15.32 -34.49
C ASP A 233 7.94 14.80 -33.67
N GLU A 234 9.17 14.91 -34.18
CA GLU A 234 10.36 14.56 -33.40
C GLU A 234 10.47 15.41 -32.12
N ARG A 235 10.24 16.72 -32.21
CA ARG A 235 10.24 17.61 -31.04
C ARG A 235 9.13 17.22 -30.07
N PHE A 236 7.93 16.91 -30.56
CA PHE A 236 6.82 16.45 -29.74
C PHE A 236 7.19 15.16 -28.97
N LEU A 237 7.65 14.12 -29.66
CA LEU A 237 8.01 12.83 -29.06
C LEU A 237 9.16 12.94 -28.04
N LYS A 238 10.12 13.86 -28.24
CA LYS A 238 11.21 14.13 -27.28
C LYS A 238 10.73 14.64 -25.91
N HIS A 239 9.46 15.08 -25.79
CA HIS A 239 8.89 15.39 -24.48
C HIS A 239 8.71 14.14 -23.62
N PHE A 240 8.45 12.98 -24.24
CA PHE A 240 8.07 11.73 -23.59
C PHE A 240 9.20 10.68 -23.53
N GLY A 241 10.25 10.82 -24.35
CA GLY A 241 11.35 9.86 -24.34
C GLY A 241 12.45 10.17 -25.35
N SER A 242 13.30 9.18 -25.60
CA SER A 242 14.30 9.25 -26.67
C SER A 242 13.68 8.83 -28.00
N VAL A 243 14.06 9.48 -29.10
CA VAL A 243 13.50 9.18 -30.44
C VAL A 243 14.59 8.60 -31.32
N LEU A 244 14.35 7.41 -31.88
CA LEU A 244 15.26 6.73 -32.81
C LEU A 244 14.59 6.58 -34.19
N LYS A 245 15.15 7.25 -35.19
CA LYS A 245 14.63 7.27 -36.58
C LYS A 245 15.14 6.10 -37.41
N VAL A 246 14.89 4.88 -36.95
CA VAL A 246 15.45 3.65 -37.56
C VAL A 246 14.41 2.75 -38.23
N GLY A 247 13.12 3.06 -38.05
CA GLY A 247 12.02 2.23 -38.56
C GLY A 247 11.90 0.87 -37.87
N ASN A 248 10.92 0.08 -38.33
CA ASN A 248 10.74 -1.29 -37.85
C ASN A 248 11.94 -2.17 -38.25
N GLU A 249 12.61 -1.84 -39.35
CA GLU A 249 13.82 -2.52 -39.83
C GLU A 249 14.95 -2.45 -38.80
N GLY A 250 15.29 -1.24 -38.35
CA GLY A 250 16.40 -1.07 -37.40
C GLY A 250 16.09 -1.64 -36.01
N LEU A 251 14.83 -1.63 -35.58
CA LEU A 251 14.44 -2.33 -34.35
C LEU A 251 14.57 -3.85 -34.50
N ALA A 252 14.12 -4.40 -35.63
CA ALA A 252 14.24 -5.83 -35.93
C ALA A 252 15.70 -6.29 -36.02
N GLU A 253 16.60 -5.46 -36.56
CA GLU A 253 18.05 -5.73 -36.59
C GLU A 253 18.64 -5.81 -35.18
N VAL A 254 18.35 -4.82 -34.32
CA VAL A 254 18.83 -4.84 -32.92
C VAL A 254 18.31 -6.07 -32.17
N ILE A 255 17.02 -6.40 -32.31
CA ILE A 255 16.44 -7.58 -31.66
C ILE A 255 17.06 -8.87 -32.20
N SER A 256 17.28 -8.96 -33.51
CA SER A 256 17.91 -10.14 -34.11
C SER A 256 19.33 -10.35 -33.60
N GLU A 257 20.11 -9.27 -33.50
CA GLU A 257 21.46 -9.30 -32.96
C GLU A 257 21.46 -9.75 -31.49
N VAL A 258 20.55 -9.19 -30.68
CA VAL A 258 20.36 -9.56 -29.28
C VAL A 258 19.99 -11.04 -29.13
N LEU A 259 19.05 -11.54 -29.93
CA LEU A 259 18.62 -12.93 -29.87
C LEU A 259 19.73 -13.88 -30.38
N THR A 260 20.50 -13.49 -31.40
CA THR A 260 21.59 -14.30 -31.98
C THR A 260 22.79 -14.40 -31.05
N ASN A 261 23.16 -13.30 -30.40
CA ASN A 261 24.22 -13.28 -29.38
C ASN A 261 23.81 -13.97 -28.08
N GLY A 262 22.56 -14.45 -28.02
CA GLY A 262 21.89 -14.89 -26.81
C GLY A 262 21.42 -13.68 -26.02
N ILE A 263 20.15 -13.70 -25.62
CA ILE A 263 19.76 -12.95 -24.44
C ILE A 263 20.55 -13.60 -23.33
N SER A 264 21.57 -12.91 -22.82
CA SER A 264 22.23 -13.39 -21.64
C SER A 264 21.13 -13.48 -20.60
N ALA A 265 20.76 -14.69 -20.19
CA ALA A 265 20.28 -14.90 -18.85
C ALA A 265 21.45 -14.44 -18.01
N THR A 266 21.55 -13.14 -17.78
CA THR A 266 22.51 -12.58 -16.86
C THR A 266 22.31 -13.43 -15.62
N ASN A 267 23.39 -14.10 -15.21
CA ASN A 267 23.59 -14.54 -13.83
C ASN A 267 22.80 -13.58 -12.97
N VAL A 268 21.68 -14.07 -12.42
CA VAL A 268 20.58 -13.31 -11.84
C VAL A 268 21.10 -11.96 -11.35
N LEU A 269 20.77 -10.87 -12.08
CA LEU A 269 21.32 -9.50 -11.89
C LEU A 269 21.03 -8.90 -10.51
N GLY A 270 20.46 -9.71 -9.62
CA GLY A 270 19.90 -9.38 -8.33
C GLY A 270 18.55 -10.09 -8.21
N PRO A 271 18.05 -10.22 -6.98
CA PRO A 271 16.72 -10.75 -6.74
C PRO A 271 15.65 -9.85 -7.37
N GLU A 272 14.53 -10.42 -7.80
CA GLU A 272 13.39 -9.74 -8.42
C GLU A 272 12.57 -8.94 -7.41
N ASN A 273 12.31 -9.50 -6.22
CA ASN A 273 11.48 -8.87 -5.19
C ASN A 273 12.28 -8.04 -4.18
N PHE A 274 13.61 -8.15 -4.20
CA PHE A 274 14.49 -7.49 -3.24
C PHE A 274 15.49 -6.56 -3.91
N GLU A 275 15.91 -5.52 -3.21
CA GLU A 275 16.96 -4.61 -3.62
C GLU A 275 18.16 -4.74 -2.68
N GLU A 276 19.37 -4.82 -3.24
CA GLU A 276 20.59 -4.81 -2.45
C GLU A 276 20.90 -3.38 -1.96
N VAL A 277 21.11 -3.23 -0.66
CA VAL A 277 21.52 -1.95 -0.08
C VAL A 277 23.03 -1.83 -0.17
N LEU A 278 23.51 -0.84 -0.93
CA LEU A 278 24.94 -0.59 -1.13
C LEU A 278 25.42 0.62 -0.33
N LEU A 279 26.58 0.49 0.30
CA LEU A 279 27.30 1.64 0.86
C LEU A 279 27.78 2.55 -0.30
N PRO A 280 27.86 3.88 -0.11
CA PRO A 280 28.32 4.78 -1.15
C PRO A 280 29.80 4.53 -1.44
N ALA A 281 30.17 4.40 -2.71
CA ALA A 281 31.56 4.16 -3.12
C ALA A 281 32.51 5.30 -2.71
N MET A 282 32.01 6.53 -2.63
CA MET A 282 32.71 7.67 -2.03
C MET A 282 31.73 8.42 -1.10
N PRO A 283 31.89 8.32 0.23
CA PRO A 283 31.08 9.11 1.15
C PRO A 283 31.51 10.57 1.05
N VAL A 284 30.70 11.41 0.40
CA VAL A 284 30.85 12.86 0.51
C VAL A 284 30.43 13.23 1.92
N ALA A 285 31.34 13.82 2.71
CA ALA A 285 31.01 14.31 4.03
C ALA A 285 30.03 15.50 3.88
N GLU A 286 28.74 15.23 4.07
CA GLU A 286 27.72 16.27 4.09
C GLU A 286 27.63 16.88 5.50
N THR A 287 27.58 18.22 5.57
CA THR A 287 27.38 18.96 6.81
C THR A 287 25.90 18.99 7.17
N ILE A 288 25.55 18.47 8.34
CA ILE A 288 24.16 18.42 8.83
C ILE A 288 23.75 19.80 9.36
N THR A 289 22.70 20.38 8.79
CA THR A 289 22.17 21.70 9.17
C THR A 289 20.96 21.59 10.11
N ASP A 290 20.58 22.70 10.74
CA ASP A 290 19.33 22.77 11.53
C ASP A 290 18.09 22.48 10.67
N ARG A 291 18.14 22.85 9.38
CA ARG A 291 17.04 22.61 8.44
C ARG A 291 16.84 21.12 8.18
N ASP A 292 17.92 20.34 8.19
CA ASP A 292 17.88 18.89 7.98
C ASP A 292 17.33 18.18 9.22
N VAL A 293 17.80 18.58 10.41
CA VAL A 293 17.25 18.07 11.68
C VAL A 293 15.75 18.42 11.81
N ALA A 294 15.37 19.65 11.46
CA ALA A 294 13.96 20.05 11.40
C ALA A 294 13.17 19.23 10.36
N ALA A 295 13.79 18.89 9.22
CA ALA A 295 13.18 18.03 8.21
C ALA A 295 12.84 16.65 8.77
N LEU A 296 13.74 16.05 9.53
CA LEU A 296 13.50 14.76 10.15
C LEU A 296 12.45 14.85 11.27
N LEU A 297 12.63 15.73 12.25
CA LEU A 297 11.82 15.74 13.47
C LEU A 297 10.40 16.27 13.25
N ILE A 298 10.24 17.35 12.47
CA ILE A 298 8.93 17.97 12.25
C ILE A 298 8.23 17.34 11.05
N ARG A 299 8.97 17.15 9.95
CA ARG A 299 8.39 16.68 8.69
C ARG A 299 8.47 15.16 8.54
N GLY A 300 9.34 14.45 9.25
CA GLY A 300 9.54 13.00 9.04
C GLY A 300 10.41 12.67 7.82
N VAL A 301 11.13 13.66 7.27
CA VAL A 301 12.00 13.47 6.11
C VAL A 301 13.35 12.96 6.57
N TYR A 302 13.57 11.68 6.32
CA TYR A 302 14.84 11.04 6.53
C TYR A 302 15.71 11.13 5.27
N ASP A 303 16.96 11.55 5.45
CA ASP A 303 18.00 11.45 4.42
C ASP A 303 19.07 10.44 4.86
N ARG A 304 19.16 9.34 4.11
CA ARG A 304 20.13 8.27 4.35
C ARG A 304 21.57 8.75 4.23
N LYS A 305 21.86 9.69 3.32
CA LYS A 305 23.22 10.24 3.13
C LYS A 305 23.66 11.03 4.35
N LEU A 306 22.77 11.84 4.93
CA LEU A 306 23.03 12.59 6.15
C LEU A 306 23.23 11.65 7.35
N PHE A 307 22.41 10.61 7.46
CA PHE A 307 22.60 9.59 8.50
C PHE A 307 23.93 8.88 8.37
N TRP A 308 24.29 8.38 7.19
CA TRP A 308 25.57 7.72 6.98
C TRP A 308 26.76 8.67 7.17
N SER A 309 26.66 9.93 6.72
CA SER A 309 27.67 10.96 6.98
C SER A 309 27.86 11.20 8.48
N SER A 310 26.77 11.25 9.26
CA SER A 310 26.83 11.39 10.72
C SER A 310 27.58 10.24 11.42
N LYS A 311 27.69 9.07 10.76
CA LYS A 311 28.39 7.88 11.26
C LYS A 311 29.85 7.84 10.84
N LEU A 312 30.13 8.20 9.59
CA LEU A 312 31.47 8.11 9.00
C LEU A 312 32.34 9.33 9.34
N SER A 313 31.73 10.50 9.52
CA SER A 313 32.42 11.76 9.81
C SER A 313 31.58 12.60 10.78
N PRO A 314 31.62 12.27 12.08
CA PRO A 314 30.71 12.83 13.08
C PRO A 314 31.01 14.32 13.34
N SER A 315 30.32 15.20 12.63
CA SER A 315 30.30 16.65 12.88
C SER A 315 29.11 17.09 13.74
N ARG A 316 28.00 16.35 13.66
CA ARG A 316 26.74 16.62 14.37
C ARG A 316 25.86 15.36 14.44
N GLU A 317 25.10 15.19 15.53
CA GLU A 317 24.10 14.12 15.65
C GLU A 317 22.86 14.44 14.78
N TYR A 318 22.53 13.55 13.82
CA TYR A 318 21.32 13.65 12.98
C TYR A 318 20.17 12.79 13.52
N VAL A 319 20.47 11.56 13.95
CA VAL A 319 19.51 10.58 14.49
C VAL A 319 20.00 10.07 15.84
N VAL A 320 19.09 9.80 16.77
CA VAL A 320 19.42 9.14 18.04
C VAL A 320 19.92 7.72 17.75
N ASN A 321 21.12 7.41 18.22
CA ASN A 321 21.70 6.07 18.13
C ASN A 321 21.07 5.18 19.20
N ARG A 322 20.14 4.33 18.77
CA ARG A 322 19.28 3.55 19.65
C ARG A 322 20.07 2.37 20.20
N ALA A 323 20.20 2.27 21.52
CA ALA A 323 20.91 1.15 22.17
C ALA A 323 20.28 -0.23 21.89
N ILE A 324 19.03 -0.28 21.41
CA ILE A 324 18.39 -1.53 20.97
C ILE A 324 18.97 -2.07 19.65
N ALA A 325 19.50 -1.21 18.75
CA ALA A 325 19.96 -1.64 17.43
C ALA A 325 21.17 -2.61 17.50
N PRO A 326 22.21 -2.37 18.31
CA PRO A 326 23.29 -3.35 18.52
C PRO A 326 22.81 -4.70 19.05
N ASN A 327 21.80 -4.72 19.94
CA ASN A 327 21.24 -5.97 20.47
C ASN A 327 20.54 -6.78 19.37
N ILE A 328 19.86 -6.10 18.44
CA ILE A 328 19.23 -6.74 17.28
C ILE A 328 20.28 -7.32 16.32
N VAL A 329 21.33 -6.56 16.04
CA VAL A 329 22.46 -7.03 15.20
C VAL A 329 23.16 -8.23 15.84
N ALA A 330 23.34 -8.22 17.16
CA ALA A 330 23.93 -9.34 17.89
C ALA A 330 23.08 -10.62 17.80
N ALA A 331 21.75 -10.50 17.79
CA ALA A 331 20.84 -11.63 17.56
C ALA A 331 20.95 -12.22 16.14
N LEU A 332 21.51 -11.46 15.18
CA LEU A 332 21.72 -11.88 13.79
C LEU A 332 23.13 -12.41 13.50
N LYS A 333 23.96 -12.62 14.53
CA LYS A 333 25.37 -12.99 14.36
C LYS A 333 25.56 -14.30 13.58
N ASN A 334 24.73 -15.30 13.87
CA ASN A 334 24.83 -16.63 13.27
C ASN A 334 24.01 -16.72 11.97
N GLU A 335 24.46 -17.52 10.99
CA GLU A 335 23.63 -17.88 9.84
C GLU A 335 22.32 -18.58 10.29
N GLY A 336 21.24 -18.40 9.53
CA GLY A 336 19.91 -18.95 9.85
C GLY A 336 19.20 -18.29 11.04
N SER A 337 19.80 -17.26 11.64
CA SER A 337 19.16 -16.46 12.69
C SER A 337 18.05 -15.58 12.12
N SER A 338 17.05 -15.28 12.94
CA SER A 338 15.97 -14.40 12.54
C SER A 338 15.48 -13.54 13.69
N VAL A 339 15.03 -12.35 13.36
CA VAL A 339 14.46 -11.39 14.32
C VAL A 339 13.15 -10.83 13.80
N VAL A 340 12.23 -10.51 14.71
CA VAL A 340 11.04 -9.73 14.39
C VAL A 340 11.07 -8.43 15.19
N ILE A 341 10.97 -7.32 14.48
CA ILE A 341 10.95 -5.98 15.02
C ILE A 341 9.54 -5.42 14.88
N HIS A 342 8.91 -5.05 15.99
CA HIS A 342 7.59 -4.44 15.94
C HIS A 342 7.55 -3.10 16.69
N ALA A 343 6.77 -2.17 16.15
CA ALA A 343 6.51 -0.89 16.77
C ALA A 343 5.17 -0.32 16.30
N GLN A 344 4.58 0.55 17.10
CA GLN A 344 3.55 1.48 16.70
C GLN A 344 4.15 2.59 15.81
N THR A 345 3.30 3.16 14.98
CA THR A 345 3.72 4.16 14.00
C THR A 345 4.19 5.43 14.67
N GLY A 346 5.31 5.96 14.17
CA GLY A 346 5.93 7.15 14.72
C GLY A 346 6.96 6.87 15.82
N ASN A 347 7.10 5.62 16.28
CA ASN A 347 8.13 5.24 17.25
C ASN A 347 9.53 4.99 16.64
N GLY A 348 9.74 5.32 15.37
CA GLY A 348 11.07 5.29 14.75
C GLY A 348 11.54 3.93 14.26
N LYS A 349 10.63 2.98 14.00
CA LYS A 349 10.96 1.65 13.45
C LYS A 349 11.87 1.72 12.21
N THR A 350 11.52 2.58 11.26
CA THR A 350 12.31 2.82 10.03
C THR A 350 13.72 3.32 10.36
N LEU A 351 13.86 4.26 11.29
CA LEU A 351 15.18 4.78 11.69
C LEU A 351 16.03 3.72 12.42
N VAL A 352 15.40 2.84 13.19
CA VAL A 352 16.09 1.72 13.84
C VAL A 352 16.50 0.68 12.81
N LEU A 353 15.65 0.41 11.81
CA LEU A 353 15.98 -0.49 10.71
C LEU A 353 17.19 0.04 9.91
N GLU A 354 17.23 1.32 9.60
CA GLU A 354 18.39 1.97 8.94
C GLU A 354 19.68 1.85 9.77
N GLN A 355 19.59 1.96 11.09
CA GLN A 355 20.73 1.76 12.00
C GLN A 355 21.22 0.30 12.00
N ILE A 356 20.30 -0.66 11.94
CA ILE A 356 20.62 -2.09 11.85
C ILE A 356 21.28 -2.39 10.51
N ILE A 357 20.68 -1.93 9.40
CA ILE A 357 21.22 -2.10 8.04
C ILE A 357 22.64 -1.54 7.96
N PHE A 358 22.87 -0.32 8.45
CA PHE A 358 24.21 0.28 8.47
C PHE A 358 25.23 -0.57 9.24
N GLN A 359 24.86 -1.09 10.42
CA GLN A 359 25.75 -1.94 11.22
C GLN A 359 26.04 -3.29 10.56
N LEU A 360 25.04 -3.91 9.91
CA LEU A 360 25.22 -5.17 9.19
C LEU A 360 26.14 -4.98 7.97
N LEU A 361 25.95 -3.92 7.19
CA LEU A 361 26.83 -3.57 6.07
C LEU A 361 28.26 -3.28 6.56
N SER A 362 28.40 -2.56 7.68
CA SER A 362 29.70 -2.27 8.30
C SER A 362 30.40 -3.53 8.83
N ALA A 363 29.65 -4.59 9.15
CA ALA A 363 30.17 -5.89 9.51
C ALA A 363 30.52 -6.77 8.29
N GLY A 364 30.39 -6.23 7.07
CA GLY A 364 30.72 -6.93 5.82
C GLY A 364 29.60 -7.83 5.28
N LEU A 365 28.41 -7.80 5.88
CA LEU A 365 27.25 -8.58 5.40
C LEU A 365 26.58 -7.86 4.24
N ARG A 366 26.11 -8.62 3.25
CA ARG A 366 25.25 -8.10 2.18
C ARG A 366 23.81 -7.99 2.68
N VAL A 367 23.14 -6.87 2.46
CA VAL A 367 21.79 -6.65 2.97
C VAL A 367 20.82 -6.42 1.81
N PHE A 368 19.74 -7.20 1.78
CA PHE A 368 18.71 -7.14 0.75
C PHE A 368 17.36 -6.79 1.39
N THR A 369 16.74 -5.71 0.93
CA THR A 369 15.43 -5.24 1.43
C THR A 369 14.33 -5.58 0.46
N PHE A 370 13.22 -6.13 0.96
CA PHE A 370 12.03 -6.38 0.15
C PHE A 370 11.51 -5.06 -0.39
N ALA A 371 11.49 -4.94 -1.72
CA ALA A 371 11.20 -3.69 -2.41
C ALA A 371 9.86 -3.74 -3.15
N ARG A 372 9.53 -4.89 -3.74
CA ARG A 372 8.36 -5.04 -4.61
C ARG A 372 7.89 -6.48 -4.65
N ARG A 373 6.61 -6.66 -4.98
CA ARG A 373 5.98 -7.96 -5.17
C ARG A 373 5.86 -8.25 -6.66
N SER A 374 6.43 -9.38 -7.08
CA SER A 374 6.32 -9.98 -8.40
C SER A 374 5.75 -11.39 -8.25
N ASP A 375 5.23 -11.94 -9.35
CA ASP A 375 4.63 -13.27 -9.36
C ASP A 375 5.70 -14.39 -9.36
N VAL A 376 7.00 -14.06 -9.44
CA VAL A 376 8.09 -15.04 -9.63
C VAL A 376 9.09 -15.09 -8.47
N PHE A 377 8.61 -15.45 -7.27
CA PHE A 377 9.47 -15.61 -6.08
C PHE A 377 10.53 -16.73 -6.19
N ALA A 378 10.33 -17.70 -7.10
CA ALA A 378 11.24 -18.83 -7.28
C ALA A 378 12.66 -18.39 -7.70
N PHE A 379 12.78 -17.35 -8.53
CA PHE A 379 14.09 -16.82 -8.95
C PHE A 379 14.88 -16.23 -7.77
N ASP A 380 14.20 -15.60 -6.81
CA ASP A 380 14.84 -15.02 -5.63
C ASP A 380 15.42 -16.10 -4.73
N ILE A 381 14.67 -17.19 -4.55
CA ILE A 381 15.16 -18.33 -3.79
C ILE A 381 16.41 -18.91 -4.46
N GLU A 382 16.40 -19.09 -5.78
CA GLU A 382 17.58 -19.58 -6.50
C GLU A 382 18.77 -18.62 -6.33
N PHE A 383 18.56 -17.31 -6.44
CA PHE A 383 19.59 -16.30 -6.23
C PHE A 383 20.19 -16.38 -4.82
N PHE A 384 19.35 -16.32 -3.79
CA PHE A 384 19.80 -16.33 -2.40
C PHE A 384 20.44 -17.66 -2.01
N SER A 385 20.01 -18.78 -2.58
CA SER A 385 20.60 -20.10 -2.32
C SER A 385 22.08 -20.19 -2.72
N LYS A 386 22.51 -19.35 -3.69
CA LYS A 386 23.90 -19.26 -4.17
C LYS A 386 24.74 -18.26 -3.38
N LEU A 387 24.13 -17.45 -2.51
CA LEU A 387 24.81 -16.45 -1.72
C LEU A 387 25.29 -16.99 -0.37
N THR A 388 26.31 -16.33 0.17
CA THR A 388 26.80 -16.51 1.53
C THR A 388 26.85 -15.15 2.22
N ASP A 389 26.78 -15.14 3.55
CA ASP A 389 26.91 -13.93 4.37
C ASP A 389 26.00 -12.75 3.95
N TYR A 390 24.71 -13.07 3.86
CA TYR A 390 23.67 -12.11 3.51
C TYR A 390 22.57 -12.03 4.58
N VAL A 391 21.83 -10.93 4.52
CA VAL A 391 20.66 -10.63 5.36
C VAL A 391 19.50 -10.25 4.46
N ILE A 392 18.33 -10.85 4.71
CA ILE A 392 17.07 -10.49 4.06
C ILE A 392 16.25 -9.67 5.04
N VAL A 393 15.76 -8.51 4.60
CA VAL A 393 14.89 -7.63 5.35
C VAL A 393 13.51 -7.61 4.70
N VAL A 394 12.49 -8.06 5.41
CA VAL A 394 11.09 -7.99 4.96
C VAL A 394 10.31 -7.05 5.87
N GLU A 395 9.92 -5.90 5.33
CA GLU A 395 9.04 -4.99 6.03
C GLU A 395 7.57 -5.39 5.89
N GLU A 396 6.77 -5.00 6.88
CA GLU A 396 5.32 -5.27 6.92
C GLU A 396 5.01 -6.76 6.70
N LEU A 397 5.63 -7.64 7.49
CA LEU A 397 5.55 -9.10 7.38
C LEU A 397 4.11 -9.64 7.31
N ILE A 398 3.16 -8.90 7.87
CA ILE A 398 1.74 -9.23 7.93
C ILE A 398 1.10 -9.20 6.54
N ASP A 399 1.53 -8.25 5.70
CA ASP A 399 1.01 -8.07 4.34
C ASP A 399 1.77 -8.96 3.33
N ASN A 400 2.90 -9.53 3.76
CA ASN A 400 3.82 -10.36 2.96
C ASN A 400 4.08 -11.72 3.65
N ASP A 401 3.07 -12.29 4.31
CA ASP A 401 3.24 -13.50 5.13
C ASP A 401 3.42 -14.76 4.30
N ASP A 402 2.92 -14.76 3.06
CA ASP A 402 3.13 -15.80 2.06
C ASP A 402 4.62 -16.02 1.72
N LEU A 403 5.45 -14.97 1.81
CA LEU A 403 6.89 -15.06 1.57
C LEU A 403 7.63 -15.83 2.68
N LEU A 404 7.06 -15.91 3.89
CA LEU A 404 7.77 -16.45 5.04
C LEU A 404 8.03 -17.95 4.90
N ALA A 405 7.08 -18.71 4.37
CA ALA A 405 7.23 -20.16 4.27
C ALA A 405 8.36 -20.57 3.33
N PRO A 406 8.47 -20.05 2.09
CA PRO A 406 9.61 -20.36 1.24
C PRO A 406 10.93 -19.79 1.79
N LEU A 407 10.94 -18.58 2.38
CA LEU A 407 12.16 -18.01 2.97
C LEU A 407 12.74 -18.91 4.07
N PHE A 408 11.93 -19.34 5.04
CA PHE A 408 12.42 -20.15 6.15
C PHE A 408 12.69 -21.62 5.77
N SER A 409 11.94 -22.19 4.83
CA SER A 409 12.11 -23.60 4.43
C SER A 409 13.22 -23.81 3.41
N GLN A 410 13.47 -22.85 2.51
CA GLN A 410 14.41 -23.03 1.40
C GLN A 410 15.72 -22.26 1.59
N LEU A 411 15.76 -21.23 2.44
CA LEU A 411 16.96 -20.42 2.71
C LEU A 411 17.44 -20.58 4.16
N SER A 412 17.81 -21.79 4.54
CA SER A 412 18.22 -22.13 5.93
C SER A 412 19.42 -21.34 6.47
N ARG A 413 20.26 -20.79 5.58
CA ARG A 413 21.43 -19.97 5.94
C ARG A 413 21.12 -18.48 6.05
N ALA A 414 19.97 -18.03 5.57
CA ALA A 414 19.60 -16.63 5.55
C ALA A 414 19.48 -16.07 6.97
N ARG A 415 20.08 -14.89 7.18
CA ARG A 415 19.76 -14.05 8.33
C ARG A 415 18.53 -13.22 7.98
N ILE A 416 17.46 -13.30 8.76
CA ILE A 416 16.18 -12.69 8.37
C ILE A 416 15.74 -11.63 9.39
N VAL A 417 15.46 -10.43 8.90
CA VAL A 417 14.88 -9.33 9.68
C VAL A 417 13.46 -9.10 9.19
N LEU A 418 12.50 -9.35 10.06
CA LEU A 418 11.08 -9.11 9.77
C LEU A 418 10.63 -7.85 10.53
N THR A 419 9.79 -7.02 9.91
CA THR A 419 9.17 -5.90 10.62
C THR A 419 7.65 -5.95 10.58
N ALA A 420 7.01 -5.53 11.68
CA ALA A 420 5.55 -5.46 11.78
C ALA A 420 5.09 -4.24 12.58
N ARG A 421 3.78 -3.99 12.59
CA ARG A 421 3.15 -3.09 13.56
C ARG A 421 2.83 -3.87 14.81
N SER A 422 2.99 -3.27 16.00
CA SER A 422 2.71 -3.98 17.26
C SER A 422 1.28 -4.54 17.30
N SER A 423 0.28 -3.78 16.82
CA SER A 423 -1.12 -4.23 16.79
C SER A 423 -1.35 -5.42 15.85
N ALA A 424 -0.78 -5.39 14.65
CA ALA A 424 -0.94 -6.45 13.66
C ALA A 424 -0.12 -7.70 14.05
N PHE A 425 1.07 -7.47 14.61
CA PHE A 425 1.94 -8.50 15.15
C PHE A 425 1.27 -9.26 16.31
N GLU A 426 0.67 -8.55 17.28
CA GLU A 426 -0.05 -9.18 18.40
C GLU A 426 -1.16 -10.16 17.94
N ILE A 427 -1.86 -9.83 16.86
CA ILE A 427 -2.95 -10.63 16.29
C ILE A 427 -2.39 -11.82 15.51
N LYS A 428 -1.55 -11.56 14.50
CA LYS A 428 -1.16 -12.56 13.50
C LYS A 428 0.02 -13.44 13.92
N LEU A 429 0.81 -13.04 14.93
CA LEU A 429 1.97 -13.83 15.41
C LEU A 429 1.56 -15.27 15.72
N THR A 430 0.37 -15.47 16.27
CA THR A 430 -0.07 -16.80 16.69
C THR A 430 -0.38 -17.71 15.50
N GLU A 431 -0.82 -17.14 14.38
CA GLU A 431 -1.04 -17.83 13.11
C GLU A 431 0.31 -18.11 12.41
N LEU A 432 1.25 -17.18 12.49
CA LEU A 432 2.56 -17.27 11.83
C LEU A 432 3.59 -18.13 12.58
N ARG A 433 3.31 -18.59 13.80
CA ARG A 433 4.20 -19.47 14.60
C ARG A 433 4.53 -20.81 13.95
N HIS A 434 3.71 -21.27 13.00
CA HIS A 434 3.97 -22.49 12.26
C HIS A 434 5.01 -22.30 11.15
N VAL A 435 5.21 -21.05 10.73
CA VAL A 435 6.09 -20.67 9.62
C VAL A 435 7.37 -20.01 10.15
N VAL A 436 7.23 -19.12 11.14
CA VAL A 436 8.34 -18.43 11.80
C VAL A 436 9.02 -19.37 12.79
N PRO A 437 10.34 -19.61 12.69
CA PRO A 437 11.07 -20.47 13.62
C PRO A 437 10.90 -20.07 15.08
N LYS A 438 10.86 -21.05 15.99
CA LYS A 438 10.83 -20.79 17.44
C LYS A 438 12.07 -20.05 17.96
N SER A 439 13.18 -20.11 17.21
CA SER A 439 14.43 -19.42 17.51
C SER A 439 14.41 -17.93 17.14
N THR A 440 13.36 -17.46 16.44
CA THR A 440 13.24 -16.04 16.05
C THR A 440 13.11 -15.15 17.29
N VAL A 441 13.97 -14.14 17.40
CA VAL A 441 13.99 -13.22 18.55
C VAL A 441 13.09 -12.01 18.30
N GLU A 442 12.24 -11.69 19.26
CA GLU A 442 11.29 -10.57 19.18
C GLU A 442 11.86 -9.29 19.84
N PHE A 443 11.70 -8.14 19.18
CA PHE A 443 12.11 -6.83 19.67
C PHE A 443 10.98 -5.81 19.56
N ASP A 444 10.57 -5.25 20.71
CA ASP A 444 9.65 -4.12 20.82
C ASP A 444 10.41 -2.79 20.79
N VAL A 445 10.16 -1.97 19.77
CA VAL A 445 10.82 -0.68 19.56
C VAL A 445 9.94 0.51 19.97
N ASN A 446 8.83 0.29 20.67
CA ASN A 446 7.92 1.36 21.10
C ASN A 446 8.55 2.34 22.11
N LYS A 447 9.46 1.86 22.97
CA LYS A 447 9.99 2.65 24.09
C LYS A 447 11.43 3.12 23.85
N ILE A 448 11.73 4.33 24.30
CA ILE A 448 13.05 4.91 24.39
C ILE A 448 13.71 4.46 25.69
N LEU A 449 14.84 3.74 25.57
CA LEU A 449 15.62 3.32 26.72
C LEU A 449 16.23 4.54 27.41
N GLU A 450 16.38 4.48 28.72
CA GLU A 450 16.91 5.61 29.51
C GLU A 450 18.28 6.07 29.00
N VAL A 451 19.13 5.15 28.57
CA VAL A 451 20.45 5.42 27.99
C VAL A 451 20.39 6.26 26.70
N ASP A 452 19.28 6.21 25.96
CA ASP A 452 19.09 6.95 24.71
C ASP A 452 18.51 8.37 24.96
N VAL A 453 17.93 8.62 26.14
CA VAL A 453 17.19 9.86 26.44
C VAL A 453 18.10 11.08 26.37
N ALA A 454 19.31 10.99 26.90
CA ALA A 454 20.27 12.11 26.89
C ALA A 454 20.64 12.54 25.46
N ALA A 455 20.80 11.58 24.53
CA ALA A 455 21.08 11.87 23.12
C ALA A 455 19.89 12.55 22.44
N LEU A 456 18.67 12.08 22.71
CA LEU A 456 17.45 12.74 22.21
C LEU A 456 17.36 14.20 22.72
N ILE A 457 17.64 14.43 24.00
CA ILE A 457 17.65 15.78 24.58
C ILE A 457 18.67 16.70 23.87
N ARG A 458 19.88 16.20 23.55
CA ARG A 458 20.89 16.97 22.82
C ARG A 458 20.40 17.40 21.44
N ILE A 459 19.84 16.47 20.66
CA ILE A 459 19.27 16.78 19.35
C ILE A 459 18.16 17.84 19.50
N LEU A 460 17.27 17.66 20.48
CA LEU A 460 16.16 18.60 20.73
C LEU A 460 16.63 19.99 21.17
N ASN A 461 17.69 20.07 21.96
CA ASN A 461 18.31 21.33 22.37
C ASN A 461 18.90 22.08 21.18
N SER A 462 19.52 21.37 20.22
CA SER A 462 20.20 21.99 19.09
C SER A 462 19.28 22.82 18.19
N GLY A 463 17.99 22.49 18.11
CA GLY A 463 16.99 23.23 17.32
C GLY A 463 15.92 23.95 18.14
N ALA A 464 16.17 24.20 19.43
CA ALA A 464 15.26 24.92 20.35
C ALA A 464 13.84 24.33 20.44
N TYR A 465 13.68 23.02 20.24
CA TYR A 465 12.36 22.35 20.16
C TYR A 465 11.63 22.19 21.51
N TRP A 466 12.22 22.68 22.59
CA TRP A 466 11.62 22.65 23.94
C TRP A 466 10.65 23.81 24.20
N SER A 467 10.53 24.78 23.29
CA SER A 467 9.68 25.97 23.45
C SER A 467 8.22 25.64 23.77
N ASN A 468 7.71 24.50 23.28
CA ASN A 468 6.32 24.07 23.49
C ASN A 468 6.13 23.19 24.72
N PHE A 469 7.20 23.01 25.52
CA PHE A 469 7.17 22.27 26.77
C PHE A 469 7.42 23.27 27.90
N PRO A 470 6.36 23.91 28.46
CA PRO A 470 6.53 24.98 29.45
C PRO A 470 7.30 24.57 30.71
N LYS A 471 7.31 23.26 31.00
CA LYS A 471 7.99 22.65 32.14
C LYS A 471 9.47 22.33 31.86
N ALA A 472 9.95 22.40 30.60
CA ALA A 472 11.28 21.94 30.19
C ALA A 472 12.42 22.94 30.47
N LYS A 473 12.58 23.34 31.74
CA LYS A 473 13.56 24.37 32.14
C LYS A 473 14.96 23.80 32.36
N THR A 474 15.06 22.65 33.00
CA THR A 474 16.32 21.96 33.29
C THR A 474 16.46 20.65 32.50
N SER A 475 17.65 20.07 32.44
CA SER A 475 17.85 18.73 31.86
C SER A 475 17.02 17.66 32.59
N SER A 476 16.90 17.77 33.93
CA SER A 476 16.06 16.86 34.72
C SER A 476 14.57 17.00 34.38
N ASP A 477 14.10 18.22 34.11
CA ASP A 477 12.70 18.42 33.69
C ASP A 477 12.45 17.81 32.31
N LYS A 478 13.42 17.94 31.39
CA LYS A 478 13.35 17.35 30.04
C LYS A 478 13.28 15.83 30.10
N GLU A 479 14.09 15.20 30.95
CA GLU A 479 14.03 13.75 31.21
C GLU A 479 12.67 13.34 31.79
N LYS A 480 12.16 14.08 32.79
CA LYS A 480 10.85 13.81 33.40
C LYS A 480 9.70 13.94 32.40
N ILE A 481 9.76 14.91 31.49
CA ILE A 481 8.78 15.09 30.42
C ILE A 481 8.80 13.88 29.47
N ILE A 482 9.99 13.48 29.01
CA ILE A 482 10.12 12.28 28.15
C ILE A 482 9.57 11.04 28.87
N ALA A 483 9.87 10.89 30.16
CA ALA A 483 9.45 9.73 30.93
C ALA A 483 7.95 9.69 31.26
N ARG A 484 7.38 10.79 31.74
CA ARG A 484 6.00 10.86 32.27
C ARG A 484 5.00 11.32 31.24
N ASP A 485 5.26 12.47 30.61
CA ASP A 485 4.32 13.10 29.69
C ASP A 485 4.34 12.38 28.34
N CYS A 486 5.53 12.00 27.85
CA CYS A 486 5.71 11.27 26.60
C CYS A 486 5.81 9.75 26.77
N ARG A 487 5.80 9.22 28.01
CA ARG A 487 5.81 7.78 28.32
C ARG A 487 6.97 7.00 27.66
N HIS A 488 8.13 7.65 27.48
CA HIS A 488 9.26 7.14 26.71
C HIS A 488 8.92 6.77 25.26
N GLU A 489 7.93 7.37 24.61
CA GLU A 489 7.58 7.09 23.22
C GLU A 489 8.06 8.21 22.30
N MET A 490 8.81 7.86 21.26
CA MET A 490 9.30 8.84 20.28
C MET A 490 8.15 9.57 19.61
N GLN A 491 7.05 8.86 19.33
CA GLN A 491 5.84 9.46 18.78
C GLN A 491 5.32 10.62 19.65
N SER A 492 5.24 10.41 20.96
CA SER A 492 4.75 11.41 21.91
C SER A 492 5.69 12.61 22.05
N VAL A 493 7.01 12.37 21.98
CA VAL A 493 8.00 13.46 21.95
C VAL A 493 7.85 14.30 20.68
N MET A 494 7.78 13.66 19.51
CA MET A 494 7.62 14.35 18.22
C MET A 494 6.30 15.12 18.14
N LEU A 495 5.20 14.61 18.72
CA LEU A 495 3.94 15.36 18.82
C LEU A 495 4.09 16.68 19.59
N GLY A 496 4.84 16.68 20.70
CA GLY A 496 5.12 17.91 21.44
C GLY A 496 6.04 18.87 20.69
N VAL A 497 6.97 18.35 19.88
CA VAL A 497 7.84 19.16 19.02
C VAL A 497 7.05 19.82 17.87
N VAL A 498 6.19 19.05 17.18
CA VAL A 498 5.39 19.51 16.03
C VAL A 498 4.38 20.60 16.43
N GLY A 499 3.88 20.58 17.67
CA GLY A 499 2.94 21.59 18.21
C GLY A 499 3.47 23.02 18.34
N SER A 500 4.49 23.40 17.58
CA SER A 500 5.06 24.76 17.56
C SER A 500 4.16 25.75 16.83
N VAL A 501 4.06 26.97 17.38
CA VAL A 501 3.21 28.08 16.92
C VAL A 501 3.40 28.40 15.43
N SER A 502 4.63 28.30 14.90
CA SER A 502 4.93 28.65 13.50
C SER A 502 4.36 27.67 12.45
N ALA A 503 4.30 26.36 12.77
CA ALA A 503 3.68 25.38 11.88
C ALA A 503 2.15 25.47 11.92
N ASP A 504 1.60 25.69 13.12
CA ASP A 504 0.15 25.83 13.34
C ASP A 504 -0.42 27.05 12.59
N GLU A 505 0.24 28.22 12.66
CA GLU A 505 -0.16 29.44 11.95
C GLU A 505 -0.15 29.29 10.42
N LYS A 506 0.91 28.70 9.85
CA LYS A 506 1.03 28.47 8.39
C LYS A 506 -0.05 27.52 7.87
N ILE A 507 -0.32 26.44 8.60
CA ILE A 507 -1.30 25.43 8.18
C ILE A 507 -2.73 25.96 8.36
N ARG A 508 -3.00 26.68 9.47
CA ARG A 508 -4.27 27.40 9.64
C ARG A 508 -4.48 28.46 8.56
N ALA A 509 -3.44 29.17 8.14
CA ALA A 509 -3.53 30.12 7.03
C ALA A 509 -3.88 29.43 5.70
N TYR A 510 -3.43 28.19 5.47
CA TYR A 510 -3.83 27.41 4.30
C TYR A 510 -5.30 26.96 4.38
N PHE A 511 -5.69 26.29 5.47
CA PHE A 511 -7.05 25.79 5.65
C PHE A 511 -8.10 26.88 5.93
N GLY A 512 -7.66 28.09 6.32
CA GLY A 512 -8.51 29.26 6.53
C GLY A 512 -8.80 30.10 5.28
N ARG A 513 -8.13 29.84 4.15
CA ARG A 513 -8.30 30.60 2.89
C ARG A 513 -9.51 30.19 2.03
N GLY A 514 -10.39 29.34 2.54
CA GLY A 514 -11.63 28.92 1.86
C GLY A 514 -11.56 27.56 1.15
N THR A 515 -12.73 27.01 0.84
CA THR A 515 -12.95 25.68 0.24
C THR A 515 -12.47 25.61 -1.19
N ASN A 516 -11.17 25.38 -1.38
CA ASN A 516 -10.64 25.08 -2.71
C ASN A 516 -10.97 23.62 -3.09
N GLU A 517 -11.20 23.35 -4.36
CA GLU A 517 -11.55 22.01 -4.90
C GLU A 517 -10.57 20.88 -4.52
N GLY A 518 -9.33 21.21 -4.14
CA GLY A 518 -8.29 20.25 -3.74
C GLY A 518 -8.05 20.10 -2.24
N GLN A 519 -8.76 20.86 -1.40
CA GLN A 519 -8.76 20.64 0.05
C GLN A 519 -9.19 19.19 0.41
N PRO A 520 -10.23 18.59 -0.23
CA PRO A 520 -10.58 17.19 0.00
C PRO A 520 -9.45 16.21 -0.30
N ALA A 521 -8.63 16.46 -1.33
CA ALA A 521 -7.51 15.60 -1.71
C ALA A 521 -6.39 15.60 -0.67
N ILE A 522 -6.06 16.79 -0.15
CA ILE A 522 -5.06 16.94 0.91
C ILE A 522 -5.56 16.30 2.20
N VAL A 523 -6.81 16.55 2.59
CA VAL A 523 -7.41 15.93 3.79
C VAL A 523 -7.44 14.41 3.64
N LEU A 524 -7.83 13.87 2.49
CA LEU A 524 -7.82 12.43 2.24
C LEU A 524 -6.40 11.86 2.28
N ALA A 525 -5.40 12.56 1.73
CA ALA A 525 -4.01 12.13 1.81
C ALA A 525 -3.48 12.12 3.26
N LEU A 526 -3.84 13.11 4.09
CA LEU A 526 -3.51 13.10 5.52
C LEU A 526 -4.20 11.94 6.23
N ILE A 527 -5.49 11.71 5.96
CA ILE A 527 -6.25 10.60 6.55
C ILE A 527 -5.58 9.28 6.20
N MET A 528 -5.30 9.05 4.92
CA MET A 528 -4.63 7.85 4.42
C MET A 528 -3.28 7.63 5.13
N ASN A 529 -2.45 8.67 5.26
CA ASN A 529 -1.19 8.56 6.01
C ASN A 529 -1.40 8.29 7.51
N ALA A 530 -2.42 8.90 8.13
CA ALA A 530 -2.73 8.71 9.54
C ALA A 530 -3.25 7.30 9.86
N ILE A 531 -4.01 6.68 8.93
CA ILE A 531 -4.41 5.26 8.97
C ILE A 531 -3.35 4.34 8.32
N GLU A 532 -2.21 4.92 7.95
CA GLU A 532 -1.02 4.22 7.48
C GLU A 532 -1.29 3.37 6.24
N MET A 533 -1.99 3.99 5.30
CA MET A 533 -2.19 3.54 3.93
C MET A 533 -1.50 4.56 3.02
N ARG A 534 -0.67 4.08 2.09
CA ARG A 534 0.08 4.97 1.19
C ARG A 534 -0.89 5.67 0.22
N PRO A 535 -0.99 7.01 0.23
CA PRO A 535 -1.79 7.71 -0.76
C PRO A 535 -1.07 7.78 -2.10
N THR A 536 -1.72 7.30 -3.15
CA THR A 536 -1.30 7.54 -4.54
C THR A 536 -2.27 8.51 -5.18
N TYR A 537 -1.81 9.32 -6.12
CA TYR A 537 -2.71 10.22 -6.85
C TYR A 537 -3.86 9.48 -7.54
N GLU A 538 -3.56 8.30 -8.08
CA GLU A 538 -4.55 7.41 -8.68
C GLU A 538 -5.66 7.10 -7.67
N PHE A 539 -5.30 6.57 -6.50
CA PHE A 539 -6.29 6.14 -5.53
C PHE A 539 -7.05 7.31 -4.89
N LEU A 540 -6.37 8.44 -4.67
CA LEU A 540 -7.04 9.67 -4.22
C LEU A 540 -8.07 10.15 -5.25
N SER A 541 -7.72 10.15 -6.54
CA SER A 541 -8.62 10.57 -7.62
C SER A 541 -9.80 9.62 -7.78
N GLU A 542 -9.57 8.32 -7.65
CA GLU A 542 -10.62 7.31 -7.66
C GLU A 542 -11.60 7.50 -6.51
N LEU A 543 -11.10 7.62 -5.26
CA LEU A 543 -11.94 7.76 -4.07
C LEU A 543 -12.73 9.06 -4.04
N LEU A 544 -12.19 10.13 -4.62
CA LEU A 544 -12.86 11.42 -4.66
C LEU A 544 -13.73 11.60 -5.91
N GLY A 545 -13.53 10.80 -6.96
CA GLY A 545 -14.28 10.93 -8.21
C GLY A 545 -13.96 12.21 -9.00
N PHE A 546 -12.77 12.78 -8.81
CA PHE A 546 -12.24 13.86 -9.66
C PHE A 546 -10.72 13.73 -9.77
N ASP A 547 -10.17 14.31 -10.82
CA ASP A 547 -8.73 14.26 -11.08
C ASP A 547 -7.96 15.17 -10.10
N VAL A 548 -7.27 14.56 -9.14
CA VAL A 548 -6.44 15.28 -8.15
C VAL A 548 -5.24 15.98 -8.82
N PHE A 549 -4.79 15.53 -10.00
CA PHE A 549 -3.73 16.19 -10.77
C PHE A 549 -4.20 17.44 -11.51
N LYS A 550 -5.50 17.62 -11.80
CA LYS A 550 -6.02 18.90 -12.34
C LYS A 550 -5.79 20.07 -11.39
N ILE A 551 -5.47 19.76 -10.14
CA ILE A 551 -5.11 20.70 -9.09
C ILE A 551 -3.58 20.85 -9.00
N ASN A 552 -2.89 20.78 -10.14
CA ASN A 552 -1.44 20.95 -10.28
C ASN A 552 -0.95 22.33 -9.77
N SER A 553 -1.85 23.31 -9.63
CA SER A 553 -1.59 24.60 -8.99
C SER A 553 -1.40 24.50 -7.46
N MET A 554 -2.01 23.52 -6.77
CA MET A 554 -1.89 23.36 -5.32
C MET A 554 -0.59 22.72 -4.86
N ILE A 555 0.01 21.84 -5.68
CA ILE A 555 1.31 21.23 -5.37
C ILE A 555 2.46 22.22 -5.64
N LYS A 556 2.21 23.23 -6.49
CA LYS A 556 3.12 24.37 -6.68
C LYS A 556 2.99 25.42 -5.57
N ASP A 557 1.93 25.36 -4.77
CA ASP A 557 1.84 26.15 -3.55
C ASP A 557 2.97 25.75 -2.59
N SER A 558 3.82 26.72 -2.26
CA SER A 558 4.96 26.54 -1.37
C SER A 558 4.57 25.95 -0.02
N TYR A 559 3.33 26.19 0.44
CA TYR A 559 2.84 25.70 1.73
C TYR A 559 2.55 24.19 1.71
N VAL A 560 2.01 23.65 0.61
CA VAL A 560 1.70 22.20 0.50
C VAL A 560 2.98 21.37 0.38
N ARG A 561 4.02 21.88 -0.30
CA ARG A 561 5.34 21.21 -0.40
C ARG A 561 6.08 21.07 0.92
N GLU A 562 5.78 21.92 1.92
CA GLU A 562 6.43 21.83 3.23
C GLU A 562 6.00 20.56 4.00
N PHE A 563 4.77 20.07 3.79
CA PHE A 563 4.19 18.96 4.56
C PHE A 563 4.06 17.66 3.74
N PHE A 564 4.03 17.79 2.40
CA PHE A 564 3.96 16.67 1.49
C PHE A 564 5.27 16.52 0.69
N ALA A 565 5.82 15.31 0.64
CA ALA A 565 6.92 14.99 -0.28
C ALA A 565 6.32 14.53 -1.60
N LEU A 566 6.85 15.08 -2.68
CA LEU A 566 6.64 14.56 -4.02
C LEU A 566 7.79 13.59 -4.28
N SER A 567 7.46 12.30 -4.38
CA SER A 567 8.38 11.27 -4.84
C SER A 567 7.70 10.58 -6.02
N GLY A 568 7.95 11.04 -7.25
CA GLY A 568 7.25 10.54 -8.43
C GLY A 568 5.72 10.77 -8.36
N ILE A 569 4.94 9.70 -8.17
CA ILE A 569 3.45 9.64 -8.22
C ILE A 569 2.84 9.68 -6.80
N GLU A 570 3.61 10.04 -5.79
CA GLU A 570 3.19 9.92 -4.40
C GLU A 570 2.94 11.29 -3.76
N VAL A 571 1.80 11.42 -3.07
CA VAL A 571 1.49 12.54 -2.17
C VAL A 571 1.76 12.07 -0.73
N LEU A 572 3.03 11.87 -0.39
CA LEU A 572 3.36 11.42 0.96
C LEU A 572 3.19 12.60 1.92
N ALA A 573 2.21 12.56 2.82
CA ALA A 573 2.38 13.31 4.06
C ALA A 573 3.62 12.70 4.71
N ARG A 574 4.65 13.52 4.88
CA ARG A 574 6.00 13.03 5.22
C ARG A 574 6.05 12.34 6.60
N SER A 575 5.01 12.51 7.42
CA SER A 575 4.89 11.90 8.74
C SER A 575 3.42 11.59 9.10
N PRO A 576 3.08 10.32 9.45
CA PRO A 576 1.78 9.99 10.02
C PRO A 576 1.47 10.74 11.32
N ILE A 577 2.50 11.12 12.08
CA ILE A 577 2.38 11.90 13.32
C ILE A 577 1.89 13.31 13.00
N LEU A 578 2.53 13.95 12.02
CA LEU A 578 2.14 15.27 11.53
C LEU A 578 0.73 15.23 10.93
N ALA A 579 0.41 14.18 10.17
CA ALA A 579 -0.93 14.02 9.61
C ALA A 579 -2.02 13.95 10.69
N ARG A 580 -1.80 13.15 11.74
CA ARG A 580 -2.70 13.10 12.91
C ARG A 580 -2.79 14.46 13.61
N TYR A 581 -1.67 15.16 13.80
CA TYR A 581 -1.67 16.48 14.43
C TYR A 581 -2.49 17.50 13.64
N VAL A 582 -2.30 17.56 12.31
CA VAL A 582 -3.01 18.50 11.43
C VAL A 582 -4.51 18.20 11.41
N LEU A 583 -4.89 16.93 11.23
CA LEU A 583 -6.29 16.52 11.23
C LEU A 583 -6.95 16.85 12.57
N LYS A 584 -6.30 16.52 13.68
CA LYS A 584 -6.88 16.66 15.02
C LYS A 584 -7.01 18.10 15.52
N ASN A 585 -6.07 18.98 15.15
CA ASN A 585 -5.97 20.32 15.75
C ASN A 585 -6.28 21.47 14.79
N ILE A 586 -6.27 21.21 13.47
CA ILE A 586 -6.34 22.27 12.46
C ILE A 586 -7.52 22.08 11.51
N VAL A 587 -7.70 20.88 10.96
CA VAL A 587 -8.82 20.58 10.07
C VAL A 587 -10.10 20.44 10.89
N SER A 588 -11.22 20.98 10.41
CA SER A 588 -12.49 20.83 11.10
C SER A 588 -12.99 19.38 11.01
N ASP A 589 -13.51 18.84 12.11
CA ASP A 589 -14.05 17.47 12.15
C ASP A 589 -15.12 17.24 11.05
N LEU A 590 -15.92 18.26 10.71
CA LEU A 590 -16.93 18.20 9.65
C LEU A 590 -16.30 17.89 8.28
N VAL A 591 -15.22 18.59 7.92
CA VAL A 591 -14.51 18.36 6.66
C VAL A 591 -13.90 16.96 6.63
N ILE A 592 -13.34 16.49 7.75
CA ILE A 592 -12.80 15.13 7.85
C ILE A 592 -13.89 14.10 7.57
N PHE A 593 -15.05 14.22 8.22
CA PHE A 593 -16.15 13.27 8.02
C PHE A 593 -16.74 13.35 6.62
N ASP A 594 -16.90 14.52 6.02
CA ASP A 594 -17.41 14.65 4.65
C ASP A 594 -16.48 13.99 3.62
N VAL A 595 -15.17 14.17 3.77
CA VAL A 595 -14.17 13.50 2.92
C VAL A 595 -14.19 11.99 3.11
N LEU A 596 -14.26 11.50 4.35
CA LEU A 596 -14.36 10.07 4.64
C LEU A 596 -15.62 9.45 4.05
N LYS A 597 -16.78 10.10 4.20
CA LYS A 597 -18.06 9.61 3.67
C LYS A 597 -18.03 9.50 2.16
N ARG A 598 -17.51 10.53 1.46
CA ARG A 598 -17.36 10.51 0.00
C ARG A 598 -16.45 9.35 -0.45
N ALA A 599 -15.28 9.22 0.17
CA ALA A 599 -14.34 8.14 -0.15
C ALA A 599 -14.93 6.75 0.12
N LEU A 600 -15.63 6.58 1.25
CA LEU A 600 -16.26 5.32 1.63
C LEU A 600 -17.41 4.93 0.70
N ALA A 601 -18.20 5.88 0.20
CA ALA A 601 -19.25 5.59 -0.77
C ALA A 601 -18.64 4.95 -2.04
N THR A 602 -17.64 5.61 -2.63
CA THR A 602 -16.98 5.12 -3.85
C THR A 602 -16.23 3.81 -3.64
N SER A 603 -15.50 3.65 -2.54
CA SER A 603 -14.78 2.42 -2.25
C SER A 603 -15.72 1.25 -1.93
N SER A 604 -16.89 1.50 -1.34
CA SER A 604 -17.88 0.46 -1.02
C SER A 604 -18.54 -0.09 -2.29
N GLU A 605 -18.85 0.76 -3.28
CA GLU A 605 -19.32 0.32 -4.61
C GLU A 605 -18.28 -0.57 -5.31
N ARG A 606 -16.99 -0.27 -5.12
CA ARG A 606 -15.87 -0.99 -5.74
C ARG A 606 -15.26 -2.06 -4.84
N PHE A 607 -15.90 -2.37 -3.70
CA PHE A 607 -15.33 -3.22 -2.65
C PHE A 607 -14.91 -4.61 -3.15
N ARG A 608 -15.64 -5.19 -4.10
CA ARG A 608 -15.33 -6.51 -4.69
C ARG A 608 -14.26 -6.46 -5.78
N ARG A 609 -13.92 -5.29 -6.31
CA ARG A 609 -13.03 -5.15 -7.48
C ARG A 609 -11.56 -5.28 -7.14
N ALA A 610 -11.12 -4.81 -5.97
CA ALA A 610 -9.71 -4.89 -5.57
C ALA A 610 -9.51 -4.88 -4.05
N GLU A 611 -8.43 -5.52 -3.60
CA GLU A 611 -8.06 -5.58 -2.18
C GLU A 611 -7.82 -4.20 -1.56
N ARG A 612 -7.24 -3.25 -2.32
CA ARG A 612 -6.99 -1.87 -1.84
C ARG A 612 -8.24 -1.17 -1.30
N TYR A 613 -9.41 -1.40 -1.91
CA TYR A 613 -10.68 -0.84 -1.44
C TYR A 613 -11.15 -1.50 -0.14
N ARG A 614 -10.99 -2.83 -0.04
CA ARG A 614 -11.32 -3.58 1.20
C ARG A 614 -10.45 -3.13 2.37
N THR A 615 -9.15 -2.98 2.11
CA THR A 615 -8.17 -2.50 3.10
C THR A 615 -8.47 -1.07 3.55
N PHE A 616 -8.79 -0.17 2.62
CA PHE A 616 -9.20 1.20 2.95
C PHE A 616 -10.43 1.21 3.87
N ASN A 617 -11.50 0.50 3.49
CA ASN A 617 -12.74 0.45 4.26
C ASN A 617 -12.51 -0.15 5.65
N SER A 618 -11.77 -1.26 5.72
CA SER A 618 -11.46 -1.92 6.99
C SER A 618 -10.66 -1.01 7.94
N LYS A 619 -9.72 -0.20 7.42
CA LYS A 619 -8.93 0.73 8.22
C LYS A 619 -9.75 1.94 8.68
N VAL A 620 -10.48 2.59 7.78
CA VAL A 620 -11.29 3.78 8.11
C VAL A 620 -12.37 3.44 9.13
N MET A 621 -12.99 2.26 9.03
CA MET A 621 -14.06 1.82 9.93
C MET A 621 -13.60 1.46 11.34
N GLN A 622 -12.29 1.41 11.62
CA GLN A 622 -11.80 1.14 12.97
C GLN A 622 -11.96 2.36 13.87
N PHE A 623 -12.57 2.15 15.04
CA PHE A 623 -12.80 3.22 16.02
C PHE A 623 -11.51 3.92 16.43
N SER A 624 -10.44 3.16 16.68
CA SER A 624 -9.14 3.71 17.08
C SER A 624 -8.55 4.66 16.04
N ASN A 625 -8.78 4.38 14.75
CA ASN A 625 -8.37 5.28 13.67
C ASN A 625 -9.22 6.55 13.70
N ILE A 626 -10.55 6.45 13.65
CA ILE A 626 -11.45 7.62 13.69
C ILE A 626 -11.18 8.51 14.91
N ASP A 627 -11.06 7.92 16.10
CA ASP A 627 -10.80 8.64 17.36
C ASP A 627 -9.48 9.43 17.32
N SER A 628 -8.49 8.90 16.59
CA SER A 628 -7.18 9.53 16.42
C SER A 628 -7.15 10.68 15.40
N LEU A 629 -8.13 10.76 14.48
CA LEU A 629 -8.18 11.79 13.44
C LEU A 629 -8.83 13.09 13.92
N ILE A 630 -9.75 13.02 14.90
CA ILE A 630 -10.60 14.15 15.28
C ILE A 630 -10.22 14.80 16.62
N GLY A 631 -10.61 16.06 16.78
CA GLY A 631 -10.34 16.87 17.97
C GLY A 631 -10.92 16.32 19.27
N VAL A 632 -10.36 16.75 20.41
CA VAL A 632 -10.95 16.48 21.74
C VAL A 632 -12.00 17.55 22.05
N THR A 633 -13.27 17.22 21.87
CA THR A 633 -14.40 18.11 22.17
C THR A 633 -15.42 17.44 23.09
N LYS A 634 -16.24 18.23 23.80
CA LYS A 634 -17.30 17.69 24.67
C LYS A 634 -18.33 16.84 23.92
N ASN A 635 -18.53 17.10 22.63
CA ASN A 635 -19.45 16.39 21.74
C ASN A 635 -18.77 15.34 20.83
N LYS A 636 -17.54 14.91 21.16
CA LYS A 636 -16.75 13.97 20.33
C LYS A 636 -17.53 12.68 20.02
N TYR A 637 -18.15 12.07 21.03
CA TYR A 637 -18.94 10.85 20.86
C TYR A 637 -20.10 11.03 19.87
N LEU A 638 -20.86 12.13 19.97
CA LEU A 638 -21.99 12.41 19.07
C LEU A 638 -21.55 12.49 17.61
N LYS A 639 -20.38 13.10 17.34
CA LYS A 639 -19.84 13.16 15.97
C LYS A 639 -19.42 11.79 15.44
N ILE A 640 -18.79 10.97 16.29
CA ILE A 640 -18.42 9.59 15.92
C ILE A 640 -19.67 8.74 15.68
N ALA A 641 -20.69 8.86 16.51
CA ALA A 641 -21.95 8.15 16.35
C ALA A 641 -22.65 8.53 15.03
N ASP A 642 -22.76 9.84 14.74
CA ASP A 642 -23.30 10.35 13.47
C ASP A 642 -22.54 9.80 12.24
N PHE A 643 -21.20 9.75 12.33
CA PHE A 643 -20.38 9.13 11.28
C PHE A 643 -20.72 7.65 11.06
N TYR A 644 -20.77 6.84 12.13
CA TYR A 644 -21.16 5.43 12.00
C TYR A 644 -22.57 5.28 11.45
N ASP A 645 -23.54 6.06 11.95
CA ASP A 645 -24.93 5.98 11.50
C ASP A 645 -25.08 6.25 10.00
N GLN A 646 -24.37 7.27 9.48
CA GLN A 646 -24.38 7.62 8.04
C GLN A 646 -23.69 6.55 7.20
N VAL A 647 -22.47 6.12 7.60
CA VAL A 647 -21.72 5.09 6.85
C VAL A 647 -22.41 3.74 6.89
N GLY A 648 -23.09 3.42 7.99
CA GLY A 648 -23.85 2.19 8.13
C GLY A 648 -24.93 2.01 7.05
N ASN A 649 -25.44 3.11 6.49
CA ASN A 649 -26.43 3.10 5.41
C ASN A 649 -25.83 2.70 4.05
N LEU A 650 -24.50 2.57 3.93
CA LEU A 650 -23.83 1.99 2.75
C LEU A 650 -23.92 0.44 2.69
N GLY A 651 -24.84 -0.17 3.45
CA GLY A 651 -25.05 -1.62 3.53
C GLY A 651 -24.26 -2.34 4.64
N TYR A 652 -23.43 -1.63 5.41
CA TYR A 652 -22.63 -2.24 6.49
C TYR A 652 -23.48 -2.73 7.67
N LYS A 653 -24.62 -2.08 7.95
CA LYS A 653 -25.53 -2.47 9.03
C LYS A 653 -26.05 -3.90 8.88
N ASP A 654 -26.31 -4.32 7.65
CA ASP A 654 -26.94 -5.62 7.37
C ASP A 654 -25.92 -6.76 7.23
N PHE A 655 -24.73 -6.45 6.72
CA PHE A 655 -23.76 -7.47 6.31
C PHE A 655 -22.54 -7.60 7.22
N SER A 656 -22.11 -6.53 7.90
CA SER A 656 -20.81 -6.50 8.57
C SER A 656 -20.93 -6.59 10.09
N PRO A 657 -20.60 -7.72 10.74
CA PRO A 657 -20.57 -7.80 12.19
C PRO A 657 -19.43 -6.96 12.78
N TYR A 658 -18.37 -6.68 11.99
CA TYR A 658 -17.27 -5.81 12.41
C TYR A 658 -17.63 -4.33 12.42
N TYR A 659 -18.60 -3.89 11.61
CA TYR A 659 -19.16 -2.54 11.74
C TYR A 659 -19.74 -2.34 13.15
N TRP A 660 -20.62 -3.25 13.57
CA TRP A 660 -21.25 -3.19 14.89
C TRP A 660 -20.26 -3.36 16.03
N LEU A 661 -19.23 -4.20 15.85
CA LEU A 661 -18.12 -4.32 16.79
C LEU A 661 -17.42 -2.97 17.03
N GLN A 662 -17.04 -2.26 15.96
CA GLN A 662 -16.33 -0.99 16.11
C GLN A 662 -17.22 0.10 16.72
N TYR A 663 -18.52 0.11 16.39
CA TYR A 663 -19.49 1.01 17.00
C TYR A 663 -19.69 0.69 18.49
N ALA A 664 -19.73 -0.60 18.87
CA ALA A 664 -19.81 -1.03 20.27
C ALA A 664 -18.58 -0.61 21.08
N ILE A 665 -17.38 -0.72 20.50
CA ILE A 665 -16.14 -0.25 21.12
C ILE A 665 -16.16 1.27 21.31
N ALA A 666 -16.64 2.02 20.31
CA ALA A 666 -16.79 3.47 20.41
C ALA A 666 -17.74 3.85 21.56
N ALA A 667 -18.95 3.29 21.59
CA ALA A 667 -19.93 3.54 22.64
C ALA A 667 -19.39 3.19 24.05
N SER A 668 -18.70 2.05 24.19
CA SER A 668 -18.08 1.63 25.45
C SER A 668 -17.01 2.63 25.92
N SER A 669 -16.16 3.10 25.00
CA SER A 669 -15.06 4.03 25.31
C SER A 669 -15.54 5.38 25.82
N PHE A 670 -16.78 5.79 25.48
CA PHE A 670 -17.41 7.02 25.96
C PHE A 670 -18.45 6.78 27.08
N GLY A 671 -18.55 5.55 27.60
CA GLY A 671 -19.42 5.21 28.72
C GLY A 671 -20.90 5.01 28.37
N ASP A 672 -21.27 5.01 27.09
CA ASP A 672 -22.62 4.66 26.64
C ASP A 672 -22.78 3.13 26.55
N TYR A 673 -22.75 2.49 27.72
CA TYR A 673 -22.77 1.04 27.81
C TYR A 673 -24.11 0.43 27.34
N THR A 674 -25.20 1.19 27.39
CA THR A 674 -26.51 0.74 26.90
C THR A 674 -26.50 0.61 25.37
N ALA A 675 -25.98 1.60 24.65
CA ALA A 675 -25.81 1.51 23.20
C ALA A 675 -24.80 0.42 22.82
N ALA A 676 -23.66 0.37 23.53
CA ALA A 676 -22.65 -0.67 23.31
C ALA A 676 -23.23 -2.09 23.41
N ASN A 677 -24.06 -2.38 24.42
CA ASN A 677 -24.72 -3.67 24.57
C ASN A 677 -25.59 -4.00 23.35
N ARG A 678 -26.42 -3.04 22.88
CA ARG A 678 -27.26 -3.26 21.69
C ARG A 678 -26.41 -3.57 20.46
N TYR A 679 -25.32 -2.81 20.24
CA TYR A 679 -24.43 -3.03 19.10
C TYR A 679 -23.71 -4.38 19.15
N PHE A 680 -23.26 -4.83 20.34
CA PHE A 680 -22.73 -6.19 20.48
C PHE A 680 -23.76 -7.27 20.16
N MET A 681 -25.03 -7.09 20.56
CA MET A 681 -26.09 -8.05 20.23
C MET A 681 -26.35 -8.11 18.73
N GLU A 682 -26.37 -6.98 18.02
CA GLU A 682 -26.49 -6.97 16.55
C GLU A 682 -25.27 -7.63 15.88
N ALA A 683 -24.06 -7.36 16.36
CA ALA A 683 -22.85 -8.02 15.86
C ALA A 683 -22.94 -9.55 15.97
N MET A 684 -23.42 -10.07 17.11
CA MET A 684 -23.60 -11.51 17.33
C MET A 684 -24.69 -12.12 16.44
N LYS A 685 -25.83 -11.45 16.28
CA LYS A 685 -26.92 -11.92 15.41
C LYS A 685 -26.48 -12.11 13.96
N ILE A 686 -25.66 -11.18 13.44
CA ILE A 686 -25.12 -11.29 12.08
C ILE A 686 -24.10 -12.42 12.00
N LEU A 687 -23.23 -12.54 13.00
CA LEU A 687 -22.22 -13.58 13.08
C LEU A 687 -22.81 -15.00 13.11
N ASP A 688 -23.97 -15.19 13.75
CA ASP A 688 -24.67 -16.49 13.75
C ASP A 688 -25.17 -16.90 12.35
N ARG A 689 -25.34 -15.94 11.44
CA ARG A 689 -25.74 -16.16 10.04
C ARG A 689 -24.55 -16.21 9.07
N ARG A 690 -23.34 -15.85 9.53
CA ARG A 690 -22.15 -15.60 8.69
C ARG A 690 -20.91 -16.21 9.32
N SER A 691 -20.56 -17.42 8.89
CA SER A 691 -19.41 -18.18 9.39
C SER A 691 -18.05 -17.71 8.86
N ASP A 692 -18.03 -16.79 7.89
CA ASP A 692 -16.82 -16.25 7.27
C ASP A 692 -16.09 -15.18 8.11
N PHE A 693 -16.69 -14.74 9.22
CA PHE A 693 -16.07 -13.79 10.15
C PHE A 693 -15.48 -14.47 11.38
N TYR A 694 -14.35 -13.94 11.86
CA TYR A 694 -13.73 -14.42 13.09
C TYR A 694 -14.54 -14.02 14.33
N ARG A 695 -15.26 -15.00 14.87
CA ARG A 695 -16.09 -14.91 16.09
C ARG A 695 -15.33 -14.40 17.32
N TYR A 696 -14.10 -14.88 17.50
CA TYR A 696 -13.29 -14.55 18.69
C TYR A 696 -13.06 -13.04 18.86
N LYS A 697 -13.02 -12.25 17.77
CA LYS A 697 -12.79 -10.79 17.84
C LYS A 697 -13.95 -10.08 18.54
N ILE A 698 -15.18 -10.49 18.24
CA ILE A 698 -16.40 -9.91 18.81
C ILE A 698 -16.57 -10.40 20.25
N GLU A 699 -16.42 -11.70 20.47
CA GLU A 699 -16.55 -12.31 21.79
C GLU A 699 -15.51 -11.80 22.78
N ASN A 700 -14.27 -11.56 22.34
CA ASN A 700 -13.25 -10.98 23.21
C ASN A 700 -13.58 -9.54 23.64
N SER A 701 -13.95 -8.68 22.69
CA SER A 701 -14.36 -7.30 23.00
C SER A 701 -15.62 -7.26 23.85
N TYR A 702 -16.57 -8.18 23.63
CA TYR A 702 -17.76 -8.30 24.45
C TYR A 702 -17.43 -8.78 25.87
N ALA A 703 -16.47 -9.71 26.03
CA ALA A 703 -15.99 -10.14 27.35
C ALA A 703 -15.36 -8.98 28.13
N GLN A 704 -14.56 -8.13 27.46
CA GLN A 704 -14.03 -6.89 28.08
C GLN A 704 -15.17 -5.94 28.48
N PHE A 705 -16.13 -5.72 27.58
CA PHE A 705 -17.31 -4.87 27.85
C PHE A 705 -18.11 -5.33 29.06
N LEU A 706 -18.34 -6.65 29.23
CA LEU A 706 -19.08 -7.19 30.38
C LEU A 706 -18.39 -6.81 31.70
N ILE A 707 -17.06 -6.92 31.78
CA ILE A 707 -16.31 -6.58 32.99
C ILE A 707 -16.27 -5.07 33.20
N GLU A 708 -15.92 -4.31 32.17
CA GLU A 708 -15.77 -2.86 32.25
C GLU A 708 -17.09 -2.16 32.60
N SER A 709 -18.17 -2.49 31.90
CA SER A 709 -19.48 -1.84 32.09
C SER A 709 -20.04 -2.07 33.49
N ARG A 710 -19.85 -3.28 34.04
CA ARG A 710 -20.29 -3.63 35.39
C ARG A 710 -19.36 -3.06 36.45
N SER A 711 -18.08 -2.89 36.19
CA SER A 711 -17.16 -2.23 37.13
C SER A 711 -17.52 -0.75 37.32
N LYS A 712 -17.90 -0.08 36.23
CA LYS A 712 -18.10 1.38 36.20
C LYS A 712 -19.53 1.85 36.40
N THR A 713 -20.54 0.97 36.30
CA THR A 713 -21.96 1.36 36.41
C THR A 713 -22.82 0.36 37.16
N ASN A 714 -23.93 0.83 37.73
CA ASN A 714 -24.98 0.01 38.35
C ASN A 714 -26.19 -0.18 37.43
N LEU A 715 -26.01 -0.04 36.10
CA LEU A 715 -27.11 -0.18 35.14
C LEU A 715 -27.69 -1.60 35.11
N TRP A 716 -26.88 -2.59 35.49
CA TRP A 716 -27.28 -4.00 35.58
C TRP A 716 -26.98 -4.55 36.98
N SER A 717 -27.66 -5.64 37.33
CA SER A 717 -27.45 -6.41 38.57
C SER A 717 -26.86 -7.80 38.34
N ASP A 718 -26.61 -8.17 37.08
CA ASP A 718 -26.11 -9.48 36.63
C ASP A 718 -24.58 -9.60 36.78
N PHE A 719 -24.03 -9.10 37.89
CA PHE A 719 -22.59 -8.95 38.08
C PHE A 719 -21.87 -10.30 38.02
N PHE A 720 -22.33 -11.28 38.79
CA PHE A 720 -21.70 -12.60 38.85
C PHE A 720 -21.83 -13.35 37.52
N GLU A 721 -23.01 -13.32 36.91
CA GLU A 721 -23.29 -13.94 35.61
C GLU A 721 -22.42 -13.33 34.51
N SER A 722 -22.24 -12.00 34.52
CA SER A 722 -21.36 -11.28 33.59
C SER A 722 -19.89 -11.67 33.78
N PHE A 723 -19.43 -11.80 35.03
CA PHE A 723 -18.07 -12.26 35.34
C PHE A 723 -17.85 -13.69 34.81
N GLN A 724 -18.77 -14.61 35.11
CA GLN A 724 -18.69 -15.99 34.65
C GLN A 724 -18.70 -16.07 33.11
N LYS A 725 -19.61 -15.35 32.45
CA LYS A 725 -19.71 -15.34 30.98
C LYS A 725 -18.46 -14.75 30.34
N SER A 726 -17.95 -13.63 30.86
CA SER A 726 -16.72 -13.01 30.36
C SER A 726 -15.52 -13.94 30.51
N SER A 727 -15.37 -14.56 31.69
CA SER A 727 -14.33 -15.53 31.97
C SER A 727 -14.41 -16.73 31.02
N GLN A 728 -15.61 -17.30 30.82
CA GLN A 728 -15.81 -18.43 29.92
C GLN A 728 -15.41 -18.10 28.47
N LEU A 729 -15.85 -16.96 27.94
CA LEU A 729 -15.50 -16.52 26.59
C LEU A 729 -13.99 -16.36 26.43
N ALA A 730 -13.33 -15.69 27.39
CA ALA A 730 -11.88 -15.51 27.36
C ALA A 730 -11.14 -16.84 27.54
N MET A 731 -11.59 -17.74 28.42
CA MET A 731 -10.96 -19.02 28.69
C MET A 731 -10.97 -19.91 27.45
N GLN A 732 -12.13 -20.02 26.77
CA GLN A 732 -12.26 -20.77 25.51
C GLN A 732 -11.28 -20.28 24.45
N GLN A 733 -11.09 -18.96 24.36
CA GLN A 733 -10.13 -18.37 23.43
C GLN A 733 -8.68 -18.76 23.73
N THR A 734 -8.32 -19.14 24.96
CA THR A 734 -6.96 -19.61 25.27
C THR A 734 -6.60 -20.94 24.61
N TYR A 735 -7.59 -21.70 24.15
CA TYR A 735 -7.41 -22.97 23.43
C TYR A 735 -7.34 -22.77 21.90
N MET A 736 -7.70 -21.58 21.41
CA MET A 736 -7.64 -21.24 20.00
C MET A 736 -6.25 -20.73 19.62
N LYS A 737 -5.72 -21.19 18.48
CA LYS A 737 -4.42 -20.73 17.98
C LYS A 737 -4.44 -19.32 17.40
N SER A 738 -5.58 -18.74 17.01
CA SER A 738 -5.65 -17.44 16.33
C SER A 738 -5.89 -16.24 17.26
N THR A 739 -6.08 -16.46 18.56
CA THR A 739 -6.52 -15.44 19.53
C THR A 739 -5.37 -14.73 20.26
N GLY A 740 -4.13 -15.20 20.08
CA GLY A 740 -2.94 -14.57 20.65
C GLY A 740 -3.03 -14.29 22.14
N ASN A 741 -2.79 -13.03 22.53
CA ASN A 741 -2.84 -12.61 23.93
C ASN A 741 -4.17 -11.91 24.31
N HIS A 742 -5.14 -11.81 23.39
CA HIS A 742 -6.42 -11.16 23.63
C HIS A 742 -7.17 -11.64 24.89
N PRO A 743 -7.27 -12.95 25.21
CA PRO A 743 -7.98 -13.38 26.42
C PRO A 743 -7.36 -12.85 27.71
N PHE A 744 -6.06 -12.62 27.74
CA PHE A 744 -5.38 -12.11 28.92
C PHE A 744 -5.61 -10.61 29.15
N LYS A 745 -6.00 -9.85 28.11
CA LYS A 745 -6.48 -8.46 28.28
C LYS A 745 -7.75 -8.42 29.13
N VAL A 746 -8.63 -9.42 28.97
CA VAL A 746 -9.86 -9.55 29.77
C VAL A 746 -9.51 -9.84 31.23
N VAL A 747 -8.62 -10.81 31.48
CA VAL A 747 -8.19 -11.19 32.83
C VAL A 747 -7.56 -10.01 33.58
N MET A 748 -6.82 -9.15 32.88
CA MET A 748 -6.23 -7.95 33.47
C MET A 748 -7.26 -6.93 33.99
N LEU A 749 -8.53 -7.03 33.59
CA LEU A 749 -9.62 -6.19 34.09
C LEU A 749 -10.30 -6.77 35.35
N PHE A 750 -10.01 -8.02 35.70
CA PHE A 750 -10.65 -8.68 36.84
C PHE A 750 -10.39 -8.00 38.19
N PRO A 751 -9.19 -7.46 38.50
CA PRO A 751 -8.93 -6.83 39.79
C PRO A 751 -9.91 -5.68 40.09
N GLU A 752 -10.05 -4.73 39.16
CA GLU A 752 -10.97 -3.58 39.30
C GLU A 752 -12.41 -4.06 39.47
N PHE A 753 -12.83 -5.08 38.73
CA PHE A 753 -14.17 -5.63 38.85
C PHE A 753 -14.43 -6.30 40.21
N VAL A 754 -13.50 -7.16 40.64
CA VAL A 754 -13.63 -7.89 41.91
C VAL A 754 -13.62 -6.90 43.06
N GLU A 755 -12.69 -5.94 43.08
CA GLU A 755 -12.66 -4.87 44.08
C GLU A 755 -14.00 -4.14 44.19
N MET A 756 -14.60 -3.78 43.05
CA MET A 756 -15.85 -3.02 43.03
C MET A 756 -17.12 -3.85 43.33
N ARG A 757 -17.13 -5.15 43.05
CA ARG A 757 -18.37 -5.96 43.02
C ARG A 757 -18.41 -7.14 43.97
N VAL A 758 -17.28 -7.60 44.49
CA VAL A 758 -17.21 -8.82 45.32
C VAL A 758 -18.04 -8.71 46.60
N ILE A 759 -18.25 -7.51 47.13
CA ILE A 759 -19.09 -7.26 48.30
C ILE A 759 -20.55 -7.66 48.03
N ALA A 760 -21.02 -7.51 46.80
CA ALA A 760 -22.38 -7.88 46.41
C ALA A 760 -22.54 -9.39 46.17
N PHE A 761 -21.46 -10.18 46.22
CA PHE A 761 -21.51 -11.60 45.94
C PHE A 761 -21.89 -12.40 47.19
N SER A 762 -22.81 -13.34 47.03
CA SER A 762 -23.08 -14.37 48.03
C SER A 762 -21.83 -15.23 48.29
N LYS A 763 -21.78 -15.89 49.44
CA LYS A 763 -20.68 -16.82 49.79
C LYS A 763 -20.42 -17.85 48.68
N LYS A 764 -21.48 -18.44 48.12
CA LYS A 764 -21.39 -19.39 46.99
C LYS A 764 -20.76 -18.75 45.74
N GLN A 765 -21.14 -17.51 45.42
CA GLN A 765 -20.58 -16.78 44.27
C GLN A 765 -19.11 -16.42 44.49
N LYS A 766 -18.70 -16.07 45.72
CA LYS A 766 -17.28 -15.87 46.06
C LYS A 766 -16.47 -17.16 45.90
N GLU A 767 -16.98 -18.29 46.38
CA GLU A 767 -16.35 -19.62 46.21
C GLU A 767 -16.21 -19.99 44.72
N MET A 768 -17.25 -19.75 43.91
CA MET A 768 -17.20 -19.99 42.47
C MET A 768 -16.21 -19.05 41.75
N THR A 769 -16.14 -17.78 42.17
CA THR A 769 -15.17 -16.80 41.64
C THR A 769 -13.75 -17.28 41.91
N ARG A 770 -13.46 -17.75 43.14
CA ARG A 770 -12.17 -18.33 43.52
C ARG A 770 -11.83 -19.54 42.66
N ALA A 771 -12.78 -20.44 42.41
CA ALA A 771 -12.57 -21.61 41.54
C ALA A 771 -12.18 -21.20 40.10
N ILE A 772 -12.87 -20.20 39.53
CA ILE A 772 -12.55 -19.66 38.20
C ILE A 772 -11.12 -19.08 38.17
N LEU A 773 -10.72 -18.32 39.19
CA LEU A 773 -9.37 -17.73 39.29
C LEU A 773 -8.27 -18.81 39.40
N ILE A 774 -8.53 -19.90 40.12
CA ILE A 774 -7.63 -21.05 40.21
C ILE A 774 -7.48 -21.74 38.85
N GLU A 775 -8.59 -21.90 38.12
CA GLU A 775 -8.55 -22.48 36.75
C GLU A 775 -7.68 -21.62 35.81
N TRP A 776 -7.86 -20.30 35.85
CA TRP A 776 -7.01 -19.36 35.10
C TRP A 776 -5.54 -19.44 35.51
N THR A 777 -5.24 -19.58 36.80
CA THR A 777 -3.87 -19.76 37.28
C THR A 777 -3.24 -20.99 36.65
N LYS A 778 -3.93 -22.13 36.69
CA LYS A 778 -3.47 -23.37 36.07
C LYS A 778 -3.23 -23.19 34.57
N ARG A 779 -4.19 -22.60 33.85
CA ARG A 779 -4.10 -22.40 32.40
C ARG A 779 -2.94 -21.48 32.02
N ILE A 780 -2.71 -20.41 32.77
CA ILE A 780 -1.59 -19.49 32.51
C ILE A 780 -0.25 -20.17 32.75
N GLU A 781 -0.12 -21.01 33.78
CA GLU A 781 1.12 -21.77 34.03
C GLU A 781 1.42 -22.78 32.92
N GLU A 782 0.40 -23.53 32.46
CA GLU A 782 0.52 -24.42 31.30
C GLU A 782 1.03 -23.65 30.07
N LEU A 783 0.44 -22.48 29.80
CA LEU A 783 0.82 -21.67 28.65
C LEU A 783 2.20 -21.02 28.82
N LYS A 784 2.59 -20.60 30.02
CA LYS A 784 3.94 -20.06 30.30
C LYS A 784 5.03 -21.08 30.04
N ALA A 785 4.80 -22.35 30.36
CA ALA A 785 5.73 -23.44 30.09
C ALA A 785 6.00 -23.63 28.58
N VAL A 786 5.01 -23.32 27.74
CA VAL A 786 5.09 -23.48 26.27
C VAL A 786 5.41 -22.16 25.55
N ARG A 787 5.01 -21.02 26.13
CA ARG A 787 5.07 -19.66 25.57
C ARG A 787 5.27 -18.65 26.70
N PRO A 788 6.50 -18.43 27.20
CA PRO A 788 6.74 -17.36 28.15
C PRO A 788 6.44 -16.00 27.49
N SER A 789 5.62 -15.18 28.15
CA SER A 789 5.20 -13.85 27.68
C SER A 789 5.07 -12.91 28.87
N ARG A 790 5.50 -11.65 28.70
CA ARG A 790 5.32 -10.60 29.71
C ARG A 790 3.85 -10.46 30.08
N MET A 791 2.96 -10.60 29.10
CA MET A 791 1.53 -10.45 29.28
C MET A 791 0.90 -11.57 30.12
N LEU A 792 1.37 -12.81 29.96
CA LEU A 792 0.98 -13.92 30.84
C LEU A 792 1.45 -13.67 32.28
N THR A 793 2.59 -13.01 32.45
CA THR A 793 3.09 -12.65 33.77
C THR A 793 2.23 -11.58 34.42
N THR A 794 1.84 -10.55 33.67
CA THR A 794 0.90 -9.54 34.15
C THR A 794 -0.46 -10.14 34.49
N ALA A 795 -1.02 -10.99 33.62
CA ALA A 795 -2.31 -11.62 33.88
C ALA A 795 -2.29 -12.55 35.11
N ARG A 796 -1.19 -13.29 35.34
CA ARG A 796 -0.99 -14.06 36.57
C ARG A 796 -1.03 -13.15 37.80
N LYS A 797 -0.36 -11.99 37.73
CA LYS A 797 -0.39 -11.02 38.83
C LYS A 797 -1.82 -10.53 39.09
N SER A 798 -2.56 -10.15 38.04
CA SER A 798 -3.96 -9.73 38.19
C SER A 798 -4.83 -10.78 38.87
N ILE A 799 -4.65 -12.07 38.57
CA ILE A 799 -5.38 -13.14 39.26
C ILE A 799 -5.01 -13.22 40.75
N PHE A 800 -3.72 -13.08 41.06
CA PHE A 800 -3.25 -13.06 42.44
C PHE A 800 -3.85 -11.90 43.23
N ASP A 801 -3.86 -10.70 42.65
CA ASP A 801 -4.48 -9.51 43.25
C ASP A 801 -5.99 -9.76 43.52
N CYS A 802 -6.71 -10.43 42.59
CA CYS A 802 -8.11 -10.82 42.82
C CYS A 802 -8.31 -11.80 44.00
N LEU A 803 -7.39 -12.75 44.17
CA LEU A 803 -7.46 -13.73 45.26
C LEU A 803 -7.21 -13.06 46.61
N GLU A 804 -6.28 -12.11 46.71
CA GLU A 804 -6.06 -11.32 47.91
C GLU A 804 -7.31 -10.51 48.28
N ILE A 805 -7.94 -9.84 47.30
CA ILE A 805 -9.19 -9.08 47.53
C ILE A 805 -10.30 -10.01 48.06
N LEU A 806 -10.42 -11.23 47.53
CA LEU A 806 -11.40 -12.21 48.02
C LEU A 806 -11.10 -12.64 49.47
N ASP A 807 -9.83 -12.88 49.82
CA ASP A 807 -9.41 -13.26 51.17
C ASP A 807 -9.64 -12.15 52.20
N GLU A 808 -9.50 -10.89 51.80
CA GLU A 808 -9.83 -9.74 52.66
C GLU A 808 -11.33 -9.61 52.92
N ASN A 809 -12.17 -9.93 51.93
CA ASN A 809 -13.62 -9.85 52.03
C ASN A 809 -14.30 -11.10 52.63
N ASP A 810 -13.52 -12.14 52.92
CA ASP A 810 -13.95 -13.36 53.64
C ASP A 810 -13.65 -13.29 55.15
N LYS A 811 -12.81 -12.32 55.58
CA LYS A 811 -12.57 -11.95 56.99
C LYS A 811 -13.64 -10.98 57.49
#